data_AF-A0A6L3A654-F1
#
_entry.id   AF-A0A6L3A654-F1
#
_cell.length_a   1.000
_cell.length_b   1.000
_cell.length_c   1.000
_cell.angle_alpha   90.00
_cell.angle_beta   90.00
_cell.angle_gamma   90.00
#
_symmetry.space_group_name_H-M   'P 1'
#
loop_
_entity.id
_entity.type
_entity.pdbx_description
1 polymer ?
#
loop_
_entity_poly.entity_id
_entity_poly.type
_entity_poly.pdbx_seq_one_letter_code
_entity_poly.pdbx_strand_id
1 'polypeptide(L)'
;MTTRIDDNVLSVLGNPLSAITASPLLGAFVWPALFSAGAACVAIPVLIHILARRRYRRVRWAAIEFLLEAQRRNQRRVQLEELILLALRCLAVFCVAMFVSRYFIPPEGVGGALARAARVEHILILDDSLSTGYRVDEATTVFDRARRSVIAALRTADPEIDAATVILPSRLDDPLVASVTPSPDQIETVEARLATLAPTQETYDAGAVIAAVREFLDTRPDALNVVLHVVSDFQANAWIDRSRSGADGREGAATRRTEAGIFHALRDWAGSERSLRVVCVNVGSPQAVNRGVHDPAILSGIPVVGTEVRVKSSVFSVGAGAEEATELTATIGEALTFTQAIGAISAGSSLTAETEVAFPSAGEESVRLSLPSDRLEADDAAYLAARVFNAVRILIVNGEPDSDPFLDEVHLLATALRPSGNVFSGYEATIVSASEFEETRLTDFHAVILANVPSISDRAAQELTEQVRGGGGLILFLGDQVDEDAYNRLFFAEGGGILPARLGEREIAADAPRGLLLTDRLHPALSRLAREGDPLGLGRVRFRGFTSCSIEAPDPGSEEDANDAEAASISGAVAKVLATYDDDARSPAIVEKRHGEGRVVLVTSSADKEWNNWADFPTYLPICLELAAYVTERAGEVRTARTGGPVEWALPADRYEAAGFVRTPAYPAQSEVSLTGAPTPDGRSIRFRLPRAESPGIYRLSVNSREAREETFLAAANVDPRESDLRPCREEELRRTFDGVPMQYVTGAQAENDEPPARRELWSFFVIAAALTLMLEQTLAWWFGRRHRATPAVAGSVR
;
A
#
# COMPACT_ATOMS: atom_id res chain seq x y z
N MET A 1 -76.84 -23.73 4.49
CA MET A 1 -76.50 -25.04 3.87
C MET A 1 -75.51 -24.70 2.77
N THR A 2 -74.22 -24.99 2.87
CA THR A 2 -73.59 -26.29 3.14
C THR A 2 -72.11 -26.07 3.50
N THR A 3 -71.72 -26.65 4.64
CA THR A 3 -70.45 -27.31 4.97
C THR A 3 -69.11 -26.84 4.39
N ARG A 4 -68.29 -26.31 5.31
CA ARG A 4 -66.81 -26.43 5.44
C ARG A 4 -66.29 -27.83 5.06
N ILE A 5 -65.22 -27.88 4.26
CA ILE A 5 -64.28 -29.00 4.20
C ILE A 5 -62.87 -28.41 4.28
N ASP A 6 -62.06 -28.96 5.17
CA ASP A 6 -60.70 -28.56 5.49
C ASP A 6 -59.70 -29.02 4.41
N ASP A 7 -58.91 -28.10 3.84
CA ASP A 7 -57.86 -28.37 2.86
C ASP A 7 -56.52 -28.83 3.48
N ASN A 8 -56.54 -29.37 4.71
CA ASN A 8 -55.30 -29.62 5.47
C ASN A 8 -54.86 -31.10 5.52
N VAL A 9 -55.06 -31.85 4.42
CA VAL A 9 -54.66 -33.28 4.34
C VAL A 9 -53.83 -33.63 3.09
N LEU A 10 -53.50 -32.68 2.20
CA LEU A 10 -52.73 -32.96 0.97
C LEU A 10 -51.21 -32.68 1.04
N SER A 11 -50.63 -32.38 2.20
CA SER A 11 -49.20 -32.02 2.33
C SER A 11 -48.25 -33.14 2.81
N VAL A 12 -48.70 -34.39 2.92
CA VAL A 12 -47.87 -35.50 3.49
C VAL A 12 -47.49 -36.59 2.47
N LEU A 13 -47.87 -36.46 1.20
CA LEU A 13 -47.33 -37.33 0.14
C LEU A 13 -46.36 -36.53 -0.74
N GLY A 14 -45.11 -36.49 -0.29
CA GLY A 14 -43.99 -36.06 -1.12
C GLY A 14 -44.04 -36.80 -2.46
N ASN A 15 -44.01 -36.03 -3.54
CA ASN A 15 -44.07 -36.54 -4.91
C ASN A 15 -42.90 -37.53 -5.10
N PRO A 16 -43.13 -38.84 -5.32
CA PRO A 16 -42.05 -39.82 -5.40
C PRO A 16 -41.13 -39.62 -6.63
N LEU A 17 -41.44 -38.65 -7.49
CA LEU A 17 -40.63 -38.24 -8.63
C LEU A 17 -39.42 -37.35 -8.24
N SER A 18 -39.45 -36.63 -7.11
CA SER A 18 -38.32 -35.78 -6.68
C SER A 18 -37.20 -36.54 -5.98
N ALA A 19 -37.48 -37.73 -5.44
CA ALA A 19 -36.47 -38.59 -4.83
C ALA A 19 -35.57 -39.29 -5.87
N ILE A 20 -36.03 -39.43 -7.11
CA ILE A 20 -35.29 -40.09 -8.20
C ILE A 20 -34.24 -39.16 -8.81
N THR A 21 -34.37 -37.84 -8.67
CA THR A 21 -33.42 -36.85 -9.21
C THR A 21 -32.21 -36.57 -8.29
N ALA A 22 -32.19 -37.08 -7.06
CA ALA A 22 -31.14 -36.81 -6.07
C ALA A 22 -29.90 -37.73 -6.17
N SER A 23 -29.78 -38.53 -7.23
CA SER A 23 -28.58 -39.37 -7.43
C SER A 23 -27.50 -38.60 -8.20
N PRO A 24 -26.26 -38.49 -7.69
CA PRO A 24 -25.17 -37.74 -8.35
C PRO A 24 -24.84 -38.28 -9.75
N LEU A 25 -25.11 -39.56 -10.01
CA LEU A 25 -24.98 -40.17 -11.34
C LEU A 25 -26.00 -39.63 -12.35
N LEU A 26 -27.21 -39.26 -11.91
CA LEU A 26 -28.28 -38.76 -12.79
C LEU A 26 -28.12 -37.26 -13.11
N GLY A 27 -27.40 -36.50 -12.27
CA GLY A 27 -27.10 -35.07 -12.49
C GLY A 27 -26.14 -34.79 -13.67
N ALA A 28 -25.46 -35.82 -14.19
CA ALA A 28 -24.59 -35.72 -15.36
C ALA A 28 -25.33 -35.83 -16.71
N PHE A 29 -26.66 -35.87 -16.68
CA PHE A 29 -27.52 -36.04 -17.85
C PHE A 29 -28.50 -34.88 -17.98
N VAL A 30 -28.68 -34.37 -19.21
CA VAL A 30 -29.69 -33.32 -19.49
C VAL A 30 -31.11 -33.86 -19.29
N TRP A 31 -31.33 -35.15 -19.60
CA TRP A 31 -32.63 -35.80 -19.47
C TRP A 31 -32.54 -37.11 -18.67
N PRO A 32 -32.50 -37.04 -17.33
CA PRO A 32 -32.31 -38.21 -16.45
C PRO A 32 -33.37 -39.31 -16.65
N ALA A 33 -34.62 -38.91 -16.89
CA ALA A 33 -35.73 -39.85 -17.13
C ALA A 33 -35.52 -40.68 -18.42
N LEU A 34 -34.93 -40.08 -19.46
CA LEU A 34 -34.63 -40.77 -20.72
C LEU A 34 -33.45 -41.73 -20.56
N PHE A 35 -32.48 -41.42 -19.72
CA PHE A 35 -31.42 -42.37 -19.37
C PHE A 35 -32.00 -43.61 -18.68
N SER A 36 -32.84 -43.44 -17.66
CA SER A 36 -33.48 -44.55 -16.93
C SER A 36 -34.34 -45.42 -17.86
N ALA A 37 -35.12 -44.80 -18.76
CA ALA A 37 -35.89 -45.52 -19.76
C ALA A 37 -34.98 -46.25 -20.77
N GLY A 38 -33.90 -45.60 -21.23
CA GLY A 38 -32.93 -46.18 -22.14
C GLY A 38 -32.17 -47.37 -21.53
N ALA A 39 -31.79 -47.27 -20.25
CA ALA A 39 -31.18 -48.36 -19.49
C ALA A 39 -32.12 -49.56 -19.37
N ALA A 40 -33.42 -49.34 -19.16
CA ALA A 40 -34.41 -50.41 -19.20
C ALA A 40 -34.51 -51.06 -20.60
N CYS A 41 -34.41 -50.27 -21.67
CA CYS A 41 -34.42 -50.78 -23.04
C CYS A 41 -33.23 -51.70 -23.38
N VAL A 42 -32.09 -51.59 -22.69
CA VAL A 42 -30.95 -52.50 -22.86
C VAL A 42 -31.31 -53.95 -22.52
N ALA A 43 -32.36 -54.17 -21.71
CA ALA A 43 -32.88 -55.50 -21.42
C ALA A 43 -33.67 -56.13 -22.59
N ILE A 44 -34.13 -55.34 -23.57
CA ILE A 44 -34.96 -55.82 -24.69
C ILE A 44 -34.25 -56.91 -25.51
N PRO A 45 -33.00 -56.74 -25.99
CA PRO A 45 -32.28 -57.80 -26.70
C PRO A 45 -32.14 -59.08 -25.89
N VAL A 46 -31.90 -58.98 -24.58
CA VAL A 46 -31.77 -60.12 -23.66
C VAL A 46 -33.09 -60.87 -23.53
N LEU A 47 -34.20 -60.14 -23.34
CA LEU A 47 -35.53 -60.73 -23.27
C LEU A 47 -35.91 -61.42 -24.58
N ILE A 48 -35.67 -60.78 -25.74
CA ILE A 48 -35.89 -61.37 -27.06
C ILE A 48 -35.06 -62.64 -27.24
N HIS A 49 -33.79 -62.64 -26.83
CA HIS A 49 -32.91 -63.80 -26.91
C HIS A 49 -33.44 -64.99 -26.09
N ILE A 50 -33.91 -64.74 -24.86
CA ILE A 50 -34.49 -65.78 -23.98
C ILE A 50 -35.80 -66.33 -24.54
N LEU A 51 -36.66 -65.47 -25.10
CA LEU A 51 -37.94 -65.86 -25.73
C LEU A 51 -37.73 -66.67 -27.01
N ALA A 52 -36.74 -66.30 -27.84
CA ALA A 52 -36.40 -67.01 -29.07
C ALA A 52 -35.86 -68.42 -28.82
N ARG A 53 -35.30 -68.70 -27.64
CA ARG A 53 -34.80 -70.02 -27.23
C ARG A 53 -35.88 -71.10 -27.11
N ARG A 54 -37.18 -70.75 -27.14
CA ARG A 54 -38.31 -71.67 -26.86
C ARG A 54 -38.97 -72.32 -28.08
N ARG A 55 -38.44 -72.21 -29.30
CA ARG A 55 -39.03 -72.87 -30.49
C ARG A 55 -38.04 -73.76 -31.24
N TYR A 56 -37.91 -75.01 -30.80
CA TYR A 56 -37.47 -76.11 -31.66
C TYR A 56 -38.29 -77.37 -31.37
N ARG A 57 -39.20 -77.72 -32.29
CA ARG A 57 -39.83 -79.04 -32.35
C ARG A 57 -38.80 -80.00 -32.92
N ARG A 58 -38.22 -80.86 -32.07
CA ARG A 58 -37.31 -81.93 -32.50
C ARG A 58 -38.14 -83.04 -33.16
N VAL A 59 -37.89 -83.33 -34.43
CA VAL A 59 -38.41 -84.54 -35.09
C VAL A 59 -37.32 -85.62 -34.95
N ARG A 60 -37.70 -86.78 -34.40
CA ARG A 60 -36.82 -87.95 -34.27
C ARG A 60 -36.70 -88.64 -35.63
N TRP A 61 -35.49 -88.73 -36.18
CA TRP A 61 -35.16 -89.68 -37.24
C TRP A 61 -33.90 -90.47 -36.86
N ALA A 62 -33.85 -91.75 -37.22
CA ALA A 62 -33.21 -92.81 -36.43
C ALA A 62 -31.74 -93.14 -36.79
N ALA A 63 -30.93 -92.21 -37.31
CA ALA A 63 -29.53 -92.49 -37.67
C ALA A 63 -28.55 -91.35 -37.29
N ILE A 64 -28.33 -91.11 -35.99
CA ILE A 64 -27.54 -89.95 -35.48
C ILE A 64 -26.32 -90.34 -34.61
N GLU A 65 -26.05 -91.63 -34.37
CA GLU A 65 -24.99 -92.03 -33.41
C GLU A 65 -23.57 -91.63 -33.83
N PHE A 66 -23.29 -91.40 -35.12
CA PHE A 66 -21.98 -90.88 -35.60
C PHE A 66 -21.89 -89.35 -35.74
N LEU A 67 -22.99 -88.61 -35.56
CA LEU A 67 -23.03 -87.14 -35.66
C LEU A 67 -22.92 -86.44 -34.29
N LEU A 68 -23.18 -87.17 -33.20
CA LEU A 68 -23.17 -86.66 -31.83
C LEU A 68 -21.77 -86.38 -31.25
N GLU A 69 -20.74 -87.05 -31.77
CA GLU A 69 -19.34 -86.85 -31.34
C GLU A 69 -18.74 -85.54 -31.91
N ALA A 70 -19.17 -85.13 -33.11
CA ALA A 70 -18.74 -83.87 -33.74
C ALA A 70 -19.52 -82.64 -33.23
N GLN A 71 -20.73 -82.80 -32.72
CA GLN A 71 -21.60 -81.67 -32.33
C GLN A 71 -21.25 -81.05 -30.96
N ARG A 72 -20.66 -81.81 -30.03
CA ARG A 72 -20.27 -81.28 -28.70
C ARG A 72 -19.16 -80.24 -28.76
N ARG A 73 -18.28 -80.31 -29.77
CA ARG A 73 -17.18 -79.33 -29.95
C ARG A 73 -17.65 -78.00 -30.54
N ASN A 74 -18.73 -77.99 -31.32
CA ASN A 74 -19.21 -76.78 -31.98
C ASN A 74 -20.32 -76.04 -31.20
N GLN A 75 -20.99 -76.69 -30.24
CA GLN A 75 -22.02 -76.04 -29.41
C GLN A 75 -21.49 -74.87 -28.57
N ARG A 76 -20.33 -75.04 -27.92
CA ARG A 76 -19.72 -73.96 -27.10
C ARG A 76 -19.36 -72.74 -27.95
N ARG A 77 -18.89 -72.99 -29.17
CA ARG A 77 -18.51 -71.92 -30.10
C ARG A 77 -19.73 -71.14 -30.58
N VAL A 78 -20.80 -71.82 -30.99
CA VAL A 78 -22.04 -71.15 -31.41
C VAL A 78 -22.66 -70.34 -30.27
N GLN A 79 -22.63 -70.87 -29.04
CA GLN A 79 -23.08 -70.14 -27.85
C GLN A 79 -22.25 -68.86 -27.58
N LEU A 80 -20.93 -68.90 -27.81
CA LEU A 80 -20.06 -67.73 -27.68
C LEU A 80 -20.33 -66.70 -28.78
N GLU A 81 -20.49 -67.13 -30.03
CA GLU A 81 -20.81 -66.25 -31.16
C GLU A 81 -22.16 -65.55 -30.95
N GLU A 82 -23.20 -66.27 -30.48
CA GLU A 82 -24.49 -65.70 -30.10
C GLU A 82 -24.40 -64.73 -28.91
N LEU A 83 -23.59 -65.04 -27.90
CA LEU A 83 -23.40 -64.17 -26.73
C LEU A 83 -22.69 -62.86 -27.11
N ILE A 84 -21.71 -62.92 -28.00
CA ILE A 84 -21.01 -61.72 -28.52
C ILE A 84 -21.98 -60.82 -29.28
N LEU A 85 -22.82 -61.39 -30.16
CA LEU A 85 -23.83 -60.62 -30.88
C LEU A 85 -24.88 -60.01 -29.93
N LEU A 86 -25.29 -60.75 -28.90
CA LEU A 86 -26.20 -60.25 -27.88
C LEU A 86 -25.58 -59.08 -27.10
N ALA A 87 -24.31 -59.21 -26.69
CA ALA A 87 -23.58 -58.15 -25.99
C ALA A 87 -23.45 -56.88 -26.84
N LEU A 88 -23.15 -57.01 -28.14
CA LEU A 88 -23.08 -55.88 -29.07
C LEU A 88 -24.43 -55.19 -29.27
N ARG A 89 -25.55 -55.93 -29.27
CA ARG A 89 -26.90 -55.35 -29.33
C ARG A 89 -27.24 -54.58 -28.07
N CYS A 90 -26.92 -55.12 -26.90
CA CYS A 90 -27.07 -54.41 -25.63
C CYS A 90 -26.21 -53.14 -25.60
N LEU A 91 -24.96 -53.22 -26.07
CA LEU A 91 -24.05 -52.08 -26.16
C LEU A 91 -24.58 -51.00 -27.11
N ALA A 92 -25.12 -51.37 -28.28
CA ALA A 92 -25.70 -50.41 -29.21
C ALA A 92 -26.90 -49.67 -28.60
N VAL A 93 -27.81 -50.38 -27.94
CA VAL A 93 -28.95 -49.75 -27.23
C VAL A 93 -28.47 -48.86 -26.09
N PHE A 94 -27.43 -49.26 -25.36
CA PHE A 94 -26.82 -48.46 -24.31
C PHE A 94 -26.20 -47.16 -24.85
N CYS A 95 -25.46 -47.22 -25.96
CA CYS A 95 -24.90 -46.02 -26.61
C CYS A 95 -26.00 -45.07 -27.09
N VAL A 96 -27.11 -45.60 -27.62
CA VAL A 96 -28.27 -44.78 -28.01
C VAL A 96 -28.94 -44.15 -26.78
N ALA A 97 -29.06 -44.88 -25.67
CA ALA A 97 -29.55 -44.32 -24.42
C ALA A 97 -28.68 -43.15 -23.96
N MET A 98 -27.36 -43.32 -23.93
CA MET A 98 -26.38 -42.27 -23.57
C MET A 98 -26.46 -41.04 -24.49
N PHE A 99 -26.68 -41.26 -25.79
CA PHE A 99 -26.89 -40.20 -26.77
C PHE A 99 -28.15 -39.39 -26.48
N VAL A 100 -29.31 -40.06 -26.35
CA VAL A 100 -30.60 -39.40 -26.14
C VAL A 100 -30.65 -38.68 -24.78
N SER A 101 -30.02 -39.26 -23.75
CA SER A 101 -29.93 -38.64 -22.43
C SER A 101 -28.94 -37.46 -22.35
N ARG A 102 -28.18 -37.20 -23.43
CA ARG A 102 -27.16 -36.15 -23.54
C ARG A 102 -26.22 -36.10 -22.33
N TYR A 103 -25.41 -37.14 -22.19
CA TYR A 103 -24.36 -37.18 -21.17
C TYR A 103 -23.29 -36.10 -21.43
N PHE A 104 -22.88 -35.36 -20.39
CA PHE A 104 -21.81 -34.35 -20.48
C PHE A 104 -20.70 -34.63 -19.46
N ILE A 105 -19.46 -34.29 -19.81
CA ILE A 105 -18.33 -34.34 -18.87
C ILE A 105 -18.19 -32.95 -18.23
N PRO A 106 -18.30 -32.83 -16.90
CA PRO A 106 -17.90 -31.61 -16.22
C PRO A 106 -16.37 -31.42 -16.32
N PRO A 107 -15.87 -30.18 -16.43
CA PRO A 107 -14.48 -29.88 -16.80
C PRO A 107 -13.39 -30.47 -15.89
N GLU A 108 -13.71 -30.98 -14.71
CA GLU A 108 -12.76 -31.48 -13.71
C GLU A 108 -12.78 -33.01 -13.51
N GLY A 109 -13.43 -33.75 -14.41
CA GLY A 109 -13.46 -35.21 -14.39
C GLY A 109 -14.39 -35.83 -13.33
N VAL A 110 -14.41 -37.17 -13.25
CA VAL A 110 -15.36 -37.93 -12.42
C VAL A 110 -15.13 -37.72 -10.91
N GLY A 111 -13.91 -37.32 -10.50
CA GLY A 111 -13.60 -36.92 -9.12
C GLY A 111 -14.23 -35.59 -8.70
N GLY A 112 -14.30 -34.62 -9.61
CA GLY A 112 -14.94 -33.31 -9.37
C GLY A 112 -16.48 -33.38 -9.24
N ALA A 113 -17.11 -34.43 -9.76
CA ALA A 113 -18.56 -34.62 -9.65
C ALA A 113 -19.01 -34.98 -8.21
N LEU A 114 -18.15 -35.61 -7.41
CA LEU A 114 -18.36 -35.83 -5.98
C LEU A 114 -18.06 -34.56 -5.15
N ALA A 115 -17.12 -33.73 -5.60
CA ALA A 115 -16.84 -32.42 -5.00
C ALA A 115 -17.97 -31.40 -5.23
N ARG A 116 -18.73 -31.53 -6.33
CA ARG A 116 -19.91 -30.68 -6.63
C ARG A 116 -21.12 -30.92 -5.71
N ALA A 117 -21.07 -31.93 -4.83
CA ALA A 117 -22.03 -32.05 -3.73
C ALA A 117 -21.71 -31.08 -2.56
N ALA A 118 -20.56 -30.40 -2.60
CA ALA A 118 -20.11 -29.49 -1.55
C ALA A 118 -20.17 -28.03 -2.03
N ARG A 119 -20.84 -27.21 -1.23
CA ARG A 119 -20.95 -25.75 -1.32
C ARG A 119 -19.62 -25.06 -1.64
N VAL A 120 -19.63 -24.13 -2.59
CA VAL A 120 -18.48 -23.26 -2.90
C VAL A 120 -18.65 -21.92 -2.20
N GLU A 121 -17.59 -21.46 -1.55
CA GLU A 121 -17.49 -20.13 -0.96
C GLU A 121 -16.74 -19.21 -1.93
N HIS A 122 -17.48 -18.26 -2.53
CA HIS A 122 -16.95 -17.19 -3.36
C HIS A 122 -16.54 -16.01 -2.48
N ILE A 123 -15.26 -15.69 -2.46
CA ILE A 123 -14.76 -14.48 -1.79
C ILE A 123 -14.33 -13.52 -2.88
N LEU A 124 -14.97 -12.35 -2.97
CA LEU A 124 -14.69 -11.32 -3.96
C LEU A 124 -14.05 -10.12 -3.27
N ILE A 125 -12.77 -9.88 -3.56
CA ILE A 125 -12.09 -8.64 -3.19
C ILE A 125 -12.35 -7.64 -4.30
N LEU A 126 -13.03 -6.55 -3.96
CA LEU A 126 -13.25 -5.41 -4.83
C LEU A 126 -12.26 -4.31 -4.43
N ASP A 127 -11.28 -4.06 -5.29
CA ASP A 127 -10.36 -2.95 -5.12
C ASP A 127 -11.10 -1.61 -5.17
N ASP A 128 -10.95 -0.81 -4.13
CA ASP A 128 -11.53 0.53 -3.97
C ASP A 128 -10.48 1.59 -3.65
N SER A 129 -9.21 1.36 -4.02
CA SER A 129 -8.13 2.33 -3.88
C SER A 129 -8.32 3.55 -4.79
N LEU A 130 -7.52 4.59 -4.52
CA LEU A 130 -7.51 5.83 -5.29
C LEU A 130 -7.33 5.59 -6.79
N SER A 131 -6.41 4.72 -7.17
CA SER A 131 -6.10 4.44 -8.58
C SER A 131 -7.28 3.86 -9.37
N THR A 132 -8.20 3.15 -8.72
CA THR A 132 -9.43 2.68 -9.37
C THR A 132 -10.36 3.82 -9.78
N GLY A 133 -10.15 5.03 -9.26
CA GLY A 133 -10.78 6.27 -9.70
C GLY A 133 -10.36 6.74 -11.10
N TYR A 134 -9.33 6.13 -11.70
CA TYR A 134 -8.87 6.48 -13.03
C TYR A 134 -9.99 6.38 -14.07
N ARG A 135 -10.24 7.47 -14.79
CA ARG A 135 -11.23 7.51 -15.88
C ARG A 135 -10.67 6.88 -17.14
N VAL A 136 -11.30 5.79 -17.60
CA VAL A 136 -10.87 5.13 -18.84
C VAL A 136 -11.49 5.80 -20.08
N ASP A 137 -12.68 6.36 -19.92
CA ASP A 137 -13.38 7.24 -20.86
C ASP A 137 -14.08 8.37 -20.09
N GLU A 138 -14.86 9.22 -20.77
CA GLU A 138 -15.49 10.40 -20.13
C GLU A 138 -16.48 10.04 -19.01
N ALA A 139 -17.08 8.84 -19.04
CA ALA A 139 -18.16 8.46 -18.13
C ALA A 139 -17.82 7.28 -17.21
N THR A 140 -16.75 6.54 -17.51
CA THR A 140 -16.44 5.25 -16.86
C THR A 140 -15.06 5.28 -16.19
N THR A 141 -15.05 4.96 -14.90
CA THR A 141 -13.84 4.72 -14.11
C THR A 141 -13.42 3.24 -14.16
N VAL A 142 -12.19 2.95 -13.72
CA VAL A 142 -11.74 1.57 -13.50
C VAL A 142 -12.60 0.88 -12.42
N PHE A 143 -13.02 1.60 -11.39
CA PHE A 143 -13.93 1.11 -10.35
C PHE A 143 -15.29 0.70 -10.90
N ASP A 144 -15.83 1.41 -11.90
CA ASP A 144 -17.07 0.99 -12.58
C ASP A 144 -16.93 -0.37 -13.26
N ARG A 145 -15.78 -0.64 -13.88
CA ARG A 145 -15.47 -1.95 -14.47
C ARG A 145 -15.29 -3.02 -13.40
N ALA A 146 -14.70 -2.65 -12.27
CA ALA A 146 -14.56 -3.53 -11.10
C ALA A 146 -15.94 -3.96 -10.56
N ARG A 147 -16.86 -3.01 -10.36
CA ARG A 147 -18.24 -3.29 -9.92
C ARG A 147 -18.96 -4.25 -10.86
N ARG A 148 -18.88 -4.02 -12.18
CA ARG A 148 -19.50 -4.91 -13.18
C ARG A 148 -18.90 -6.32 -13.15
N SER A 149 -17.59 -6.43 -12.98
CA SER A 149 -16.88 -7.71 -12.88
C SER A 149 -17.29 -8.51 -11.63
N VAL A 150 -17.49 -7.84 -10.49
CA VAL A 150 -18.03 -8.48 -9.26
C VAL A 150 -19.44 -9.03 -9.50
N ILE A 151 -20.33 -8.25 -10.12
CA ILE A 151 -21.68 -8.70 -10.44
C ILE A 151 -21.67 -9.86 -11.44
N ALA A 152 -20.81 -9.82 -12.46
CA ALA A 152 -20.63 -10.92 -13.40
C ALA A 152 -20.18 -12.20 -12.68
N ALA A 153 -19.19 -12.12 -11.80
CA ALA A 153 -18.72 -13.25 -11.01
C ALA A 153 -19.83 -13.84 -10.10
N LEU A 154 -20.64 -13.00 -9.44
CA LEU A 154 -21.78 -13.46 -8.63
C LEU A 154 -22.82 -14.21 -9.47
N ARG A 155 -23.08 -13.78 -10.72
CA ARG A 155 -24.01 -14.46 -11.64
C ARG A 155 -23.51 -15.82 -12.13
N THR A 156 -22.22 -16.13 -11.96
CA THR A 156 -21.66 -17.45 -12.30
C THR A 156 -21.80 -18.49 -11.18
N ALA A 157 -22.04 -18.05 -9.94
CA ALA A 157 -22.20 -18.93 -8.78
C ALA A 157 -23.55 -19.66 -8.79
N ASP A 158 -23.64 -20.80 -8.12
CA ASP A 158 -24.89 -21.54 -7.97
C ASP A 158 -25.84 -20.80 -7.01
N PRO A 159 -27.03 -20.36 -7.48
CA PRO A 159 -27.93 -19.51 -6.69
C PRO A 159 -28.65 -20.24 -5.56
N GLU A 160 -28.50 -21.57 -5.42
CA GLU A 160 -29.15 -22.35 -4.36
C GLU A 160 -28.17 -22.85 -3.30
N ILE A 161 -26.92 -23.14 -3.70
CA ILE A 161 -25.97 -23.89 -2.85
C ILE A 161 -24.77 -23.02 -2.45
N ASP A 162 -24.27 -22.16 -3.35
CA ASP A 162 -23.04 -21.41 -3.10
C ASP A 162 -23.27 -20.24 -2.14
N ALA A 163 -22.17 -19.72 -1.61
CA ALA A 163 -22.18 -18.53 -0.79
C ALA A 163 -21.15 -17.52 -1.28
N ALA A 164 -21.46 -16.25 -1.13
CA ALA A 164 -20.65 -15.14 -1.61
C ALA A 164 -20.36 -14.15 -0.48
N THR A 165 -19.12 -13.66 -0.45
CA THR A 165 -18.65 -12.60 0.45
C THR A 165 -17.93 -11.55 -0.40
N VAL A 166 -18.28 -10.28 -0.24
CA VAL A 166 -17.64 -9.16 -0.94
C VAL A 166 -16.89 -8.32 0.08
N ILE A 167 -15.57 -8.23 -0.05
CA ILE A 167 -14.66 -7.49 0.84
C ILE A 167 -14.10 -6.29 0.07
N LEU A 168 -14.02 -5.15 0.73
CA LEU A 168 -13.33 -3.96 0.24
C LEU A 168 -12.05 -3.75 1.06
N PRO A 169 -10.87 -3.52 0.44
CA PRO A 169 -9.63 -3.24 1.16
C PRO A 169 -9.74 -2.10 2.17
N SER A 170 -10.54 -1.07 1.88
CA SER A 170 -10.77 0.06 2.79
C SER A 170 -11.58 -0.29 4.06
N ARG A 171 -12.21 -1.46 4.11
CA ARG A 171 -13.13 -1.92 5.17
C ARG A 171 -13.00 -3.43 5.41
N LEU A 172 -11.81 -3.88 5.81
CA LEU A 172 -11.54 -5.32 6.04
C LEU A 172 -12.43 -5.95 7.12
N ASP A 173 -12.81 -5.18 8.14
CA ASP A 173 -13.62 -5.67 9.27
C ASP A 173 -15.13 -5.65 9.02
N ASP A 174 -15.59 -4.95 7.97
CA ASP A 174 -17.01 -4.77 7.63
C ASP A 174 -17.25 -5.11 6.14
N PRO A 175 -17.29 -6.40 5.77
CA PRO A 175 -17.52 -6.81 4.39
C PRO A 175 -18.87 -6.31 3.90
N LEU A 176 -18.95 -5.93 2.62
CA LEU A 176 -20.19 -5.44 2.01
C LEU A 176 -21.32 -6.46 2.17
N VAL A 177 -21.03 -7.73 1.88
CA VAL A 177 -21.90 -8.87 2.20
C VAL A 177 -21.03 -10.03 2.67
N ALA A 178 -21.55 -10.83 3.60
CA ALA A 178 -20.82 -11.97 4.15
C ALA A 178 -21.65 -13.25 4.08
N SER A 179 -21.10 -14.26 3.38
CA SER A 179 -21.66 -15.60 3.23
C SER A 179 -23.14 -15.64 2.82
N VAL A 180 -23.52 -14.79 1.85
CA VAL A 180 -24.89 -14.74 1.31
C VAL A 180 -25.03 -15.67 0.11
N THR A 181 -26.16 -16.36 -0.01
CA THR A 181 -26.45 -17.13 -1.23
C THR A 181 -26.74 -16.16 -2.38
N PRO A 182 -26.04 -16.26 -3.53
CA PRO A 182 -26.15 -15.29 -4.63
C PRO A 182 -27.41 -15.55 -5.49
N SER A 183 -28.59 -15.45 -4.88
CA SER A 183 -29.86 -15.48 -5.61
C SER A 183 -30.07 -14.19 -6.42
N PRO A 184 -30.93 -14.18 -7.46
CA PRO A 184 -31.18 -12.98 -8.27
C PRO A 184 -31.52 -11.73 -7.44
N ASP A 185 -32.38 -11.87 -6.43
CA ASP A 185 -32.78 -10.76 -5.53
C ASP A 185 -31.61 -10.27 -4.66
N GLN A 186 -30.75 -11.19 -4.20
CA GLN A 186 -29.54 -10.83 -3.45
C GLN A 186 -28.52 -10.12 -4.33
N ILE A 187 -28.34 -10.57 -5.58
CA ILE A 187 -27.47 -9.90 -6.54
C ILE A 187 -27.95 -8.48 -6.82
N GLU A 188 -29.26 -8.27 -7.01
CA GLU A 188 -29.83 -6.92 -7.18
C GLU A 188 -29.58 -6.04 -5.94
N THR A 189 -29.69 -6.61 -4.74
CA THR A 189 -29.38 -5.91 -3.48
C THR A 189 -27.89 -5.52 -3.40
N VAL A 190 -26.98 -6.44 -3.77
CA VAL A 190 -25.54 -6.17 -3.83
C VAL A 190 -25.24 -5.10 -4.87
N GLU A 191 -25.84 -5.18 -6.06
CA GLU A 191 -25.69 -4.21 -7.14
C GLU A 191 -26.13 -2.80 -6.70
N ALA A 192 -27.27 -2.68 -6.03
CA ALA A 192 -27.74 -1.41 -5.47
C ALA A 192 -26.78 -0.84 -4.42
N ARG A 193 -26.19 -1.67 -3.56
CA ARG A 193 -25.19 -1.21 -2.58
C ARG A 193 -23.89 -0.80 -3.25
N LEU A 194 -23.39 -1.58 -4.21
CA LEU A 194 -22.20 -1.25 -5.00
C LEU A 194 -22.38 0.07 -5.77
N ALA A 195 -23.59 0.36 -6.26
CA ALA A 195 -23.90 1.60 -6.97
C ALA A 195 -23.70 2.86 -6.10
N THR A 196 -23.86 2.74 -4.77
CA THR A 196 -23.64 3.86 -3.82
C THR A 196 -22.17 4.08 -3.44
N LEU A 197 -21.27 3.15 -3.79
CA LEU A 197 -19.85 3.27 -3.47
C LEU A 197 -19.12 4.08 -4.52
N ALA A 198 -18.08 4.79 -4.08
CA ALA A 198 -17.09 5.46 -4.90
C ALA A 198 -15.69 4.97 -4.48
N PRO A 199 -14.68 5.09 -5.36
CA PRO A 199 -13.29 4.85 -4.99
C PRO A 199 -12.91 5.68 -3.77
N THR A 200 -12.20 5.06 -2.83
CA THR A 200 -11.59 5.79 -1.72
C THR A 200 -10.39 6.57 -2.23
N GLN A 201 -9.91 7.53 -1.43
CA GLN A 201 -8.69 8.28 -1.76
C GLN A 201 -7.46 7.65 -1.11
N GLU A 202 -7.55 6.37 -0.77
CA GLU A 202 -6.60 5.66 0.09
C GLU A 202 -5.82 4.62 -0.71
N THR A 203 -4.73 4.16 -0.10
CA THR A 203 -3.99 2.99 -0.56
C THR A 203 -4.25 1.81 0.37
N TYR A 204 -3.96 0.60 -0.10
CA TYR A 204 -4.07 -0.60 0.72
C TYR A 204 -2.81 -1.46 0.64
N ASP A 205 -2.67 -2.33 1.64
CA ASP A 205 -1.63 -3.36 1.66
C ASP A 205 -2.23 -4.70 1.23
N ALA A 206 -1.86 -5.18 0.04
CA ALA A 206 -2.36 -6.46 -0.48
C ALA A 206 -2.09 -7.63 0.48
N GLY A 207 -0.97 -7.62 1.21
CA GLY A 207 -0.67 -8.62 2.24
C GLY A 207 -1.63 -8.58 3.43
N ALA A 208 -2.01 -7.39 3.88
CA ALA A 208 -3.01 -7.23 4.93
C ALA A 208 -4.40 -7.71 4.48
N VAL A 209 -4.79 -7.42 3.24
CA VAL A 209 -6.05 -7.91 2.65
C VAL A 209 -6.07 -9.44 2.62
N ILE A 210 -4.99 -10.07 2.15
CA ILE A 210 -4.88 -11.54 2.09
C ILE A 210 -4.84 -12.17 3.49
N ALA A 211 -4.19 -11.53 4.46
CA ALA A 211 -4.22 -11.96 5.85
C ALA A 211 -5.63 -11.90 6.45
N ALA A 212 -6.39 -10.84 6.18
CA ALA A 212 -7.79 -10.73 6.61
C ALA A 212 -8.68 -11.80 5.96
N VAL A 213 -8.48 -12.11 4.68
CA VAL A 213 -9.17 -13.23 4.03
C VAL A 213 -8.82 -14.57 4.68
N ARG A 214 -7.55 -14.77 5.06
CA ARG A 214 -7.13 -15.97 5.78
C ARG A 214 -7.84 -16.09 7.12
N GLU A 215 -7.87 -15.03 7.91
CA GLU A 215 -8.57 -14.98 9.20
C GLU A 215 -10.07 -15.26 9.03
N PHE A 216 -10.70 -14.64 8.02
CA PHE A 216 -12.09 -14.89 7.66
C PHE A 216 -12.36 -16.37 7.33
N LEU A 217 -11.46 -17.04 6.63
CA LEU A 217 -11.55 -18.47 6.32
C LEU A 217 -11.33 -19.36 7.55
N ASP A 218 -10.44 -18.97 8.48
CA ASP A 218 -10.20 -19.72 9.71
C ASP A 218 -11.42 -19.74 10.64
N THR A 219 -12.29 -18.72 10.57
CA THR A 219 -13.60 -18.73 11.25
C THR A 219 -14.63 -19.67 10.62
N ARG A 220 -14.31 -20.29 9.47
CA ARG A 220 -15.21 -21.16 8.69
C ARG A 220 -14.55 -22.51 8.38
N PRO A 221 -14.45 -23.41 9.36
CA PRO A 221 -13.85 -24.73 9.15
C PRO A 221 -14.60 -25.57 8.11
N ASP A 222 -15.89 -25.30 7.89
CA ASP A 222 -16.75 -25.99 6.92
C ASP A 222 -16.53 -25.56 5.46
N ALA A 223 -15.76 -24.48 5.22
CA ALA A 223 -15.41 -24.04 3.88
C ALA A 223 -14.36 -24.99 3.26
N LEU A 224 -14.84 -25.94 2.45
CA LEU A 224 -13.97 -26.93 1.79
C LEU A 224 -13.54 -26.49 0.39
N ASN A 225 -14.38 -25.73 -0.31
CA ASN A 225 -14.12 -25.25 -1.67
C ASN A 225 -14.23 -23.73 -1.71
N VAL A 226 -13.13 -23.04 -2.00
CA VAL A 226 -13.07 -21.57 -2.03
C VAL A 226 -12.61 -21.08 -3.39
N VAL A 227 -13.33 -20.11 -3.94
CA VAL A 227 -12.89 -19.33 -5.10
C VAL A 227 -12.67 -17.88 -4.68
N LEU A 228 -11.42 -17.45 -4.68
CA LEU A 228 -11.04 -16.08 -4.38
C LEU A 228 -10.95 -15.26 -5.67
N HIS A 229 -11.88 -14.35 -5.88
CA HIS A 229 -11.86 -13.37 -6.96
C HIS A 229 -11.15 -12.11 -6.47
N VAL A 230 -10.05 -11.74 -7.12
CA VAL A 230 -9.35 -10.47 -6.88
C VAL A 230 -9.63 -9.56 -8.06
N VAL A 231 -10.48 -8.55 -7.86
CA VAL A 231 -10.87 -7.60 -8.90
C VAL A 231 -10.14 -6.28 -8.64
N SER A 232 -9.11 -6.00 -9.44
CA SER A 232 -8.19 -4.87 -9.24
C SER A 232 -7.61 -4.42 -10.59
N ASP A 233 -7.02 -3.23 -10.63
CA ASP A 233 -6.20 -2.75 -11.75
C ASP A 233 -4.78 -3.34 -11.74
N PHE A 234 -4.42 -4.06 -10.67
CA PHE A 234 -3.15 -4.76 -10.45
C PHE A 234 -1.93 -3.87 -10.67
N GLN A 235 -1.89 -2.70 -10.03
CA GLN A 235 -0.70 -1.87 -10.06
C GLN A 235 0.55 -2.62 -9.57
N ALA A 236 1.68 -2.40 -10.23
CA ALA A 236 2.92 -3.13 -9.94
C ALA A 236 3.42 -2.89 -8.49
N ASN A 237 3.22 -1.70 -7.95
CA ASN A 237 3.64 -1.30 -6.61
C ASN A 237 2.79 -1.88 -5.46
N ALA A 238 1.53 -2.22 -5.70
CA ALA A 238 0.64 -2.81 -4.71
C ALA A 238 0.88 -4.32 -4.54
N TRP A 239 1.27 -4.99 -5.63
CA TRP A 239 1.33 -6.47 -5.71
C TRP A 239 2.75 -7.05 -5.80
N ILE A 240 3.76 -6.25 -6.14
CA ILE A 240 5.16 -6.68 -6.22
C ILE A 240 5.96 -6.00 -5.11
N ASP A 241 6.51 -6.81 -4.20
CA ASP A 241 7.51 -6.34 -3.24
C ASP A 241 8.85 -6.07 -3.96
N ARG A 242 9.03 -4.83 -4.40
CA ARG A 242 10.26 -4.39 -5.10
C ARG A 242 11.47 -4.23 -4.18
N SER A 243 11.33 -4.40 -2.85
CA SER A 243 12.47 -4.41 -1.92
C SER A 243 13.49 -5.53 -2.24
N ARG A 244 13.10 -6.53 -3.04
CA ARG A 244 13.98 -7.61 -3.51
C ARG A 244 14.83 -7.28 -4.75
N SER A 245 14.62 -6.12 -5.41
CA SER A 245 15.30 -5.77 -6.67
C SER A 245 15.86 -4.35 -6.64
N GLY A 246 16.79 -4.07 -5.73
CA GLY A 246 17.57 -2.83 -5.75
C GLY A 246 18.67 -2.85 -4.70
N ALA A 247 19.92 -2.80 -5.16
CA ALA A 247 21.07 -2.51 -4.32
C ALA A 247 20.98 -1.04 -3.89
N ASP A 248 20.38 -0.77 -2.74
CA ASP A 248 20.63 0.44 -1.96
C ASP A 248 20.27 0.17 -0.50
N GLY A 249 21.30 0.05 0.33
CA GLY A 249 21.21 -0.22 1.76
C GLY A 249 20.67 0.99 2.51
N ARG A 250 19.37 1.01 2.74
CA ARG A 250 18.74 1.74 3.85
C ARG A 250 17.61 0.88 4.42
N GLU A 251 17.98 0.01 5.35
CA GLU A 251 17.03 -0.69 6.21
C GLU A 251 16.52 0.27 7.29
N GLY A 252 15.20 0.24 7.50
CA GLY A 252 14.52 1.07 8.49
C GLY A 252 13.10 0.56 8.74
N ALA A 253 12.99 -0.42 9.64
CA ALA A 253 11.85 -0.72 10.49
C ALA A 253 10.44 -0.85 9.86
N ALA A 254 10.20 -1.96 9.13
CA ALA A 254 8.88 -2.62 9.08
C ALA A 254 8.93 -4.10 8.60
N THR A 255 10.09 -4.60 8.18
CA THR A 255 10.14 -5.82 7.35
C THR A 255 10.72 -7.01 8.11
N ARG A 256 9.99 -7.50 9.12
CA ARG A 256 9.98 -8.95 9.41
C ARG A 256 8.91 -9.62 8.52
N ARG A 257 8.94 -9.33 7.21
CA ARG A 257 8.17 -10.10 6.23
C ARG A 257 9.02 -11.30 5.88
N THR A 258 8.65 -12.43 6.47
CA THR A 258 9.13 -13.76 6.15
C THR A 258 9.24 -13.95 4.63
N GLU A 259 10.25 -14.69 4.20
CA GLU A 259 10.63 -15.03 2.81
C GLU A 259 9.50 -15.55 1.90
N ALA A 260 8.30 -15.77 2.43
CA ALA A 260 7.16 -16.34 1.77
C ALA A 260 6.26 -15.26 1.15
N GLY A 261 5.92 -15.42 -0.14
CA GLY A 261 5.12 -14.44 -0.90
C GLY A 261 3.74 -14.13 -0.29
N ILE A 262 3.09 -13.06 -0.76
CA ILE A 262 1.80 -12.51 -0.27
C ILE A 262 0.73 -13.58 -0.04
N PHE A 263 0.70 -14.63 -0.88
CA PHE A 263 -0.29 -15.70 -0.85
C PHE A 263 0.09 -16.94 -0.03
N HIS A 264 1.23 -16.94 0.64
CA HIS A 264 1.71 -18.08 1.41
C HIS A 264 0.69 -18.54 2.46
N ALA A 265 0.10 -17.60 3.20
CA ALA A 265 -0.90 -17.88 4.22
C ALA A 265 -2.13 -18.63 3.67
N LEU A 266 -2.56 -18.32 2.44
CA LEU A 266 -3.67 -19.00 1.78
C LEU A 266 -3.27 -20.36 1.19
N ARG A 267 -2.02 -20.51 0.74
CA ARG A 267 -1.50 -21.81 0.29
C ARG A 267 -1.53 -22.84 1.42
N ASP A 268 -1.11 -22.43 2.61
CA ASP A 268 -1.12 -23.29 3.79
C ASP A 268 -2.55 -23.63 4.24
N TRP A 269 -3.53 -22.77 3.95
CA TRP A 269 -4.94 -23.05 4.22
C TRP A 269 -5.48 -24.18 3.34
N ALA A 270 -5.12 -24.17 2.05
CA ALA A 270 -5.62 -25.09 1.04
C ALA A 270 -5.29 -26.56 1.36
N GLY A 271 -4.13 -26.88 1.92
CA GLY A 271 -3.82 -28.22 2.44
C GLY A 271 -4.16 -29.39 1.48
N SER A 272 -4.45 -30.58 2.02
CA SER A 272 -4.85 -31.76 1.24
C SER A 272 -6.36 -31.98 1.13
N GLU A 273 -7.14 -31.36 1.99
CA GLU A 273 -8.59 -31.58 2.14
C GLU A 273 -9.44 -30.39 1.69
N ARG A 274 -8.81 -29.24 1.38
CA ARG A 274 -9.50 -28.03 0.92
C ARG A 274 -9.04 -27.67 -0.49
N SER A 275 -9.92 -27.05 -1.26
CA SER A 275 -9.59 -26.53 -2.57
C SER A 275 -9.63 -25.00 -2.56
N LEU A 276 -8.59 -24.38 -3.09
CA LEU A 276 -8.49 -22.94 -3.27
C LEU A 276 -8.15 -22.66 -4.74
N ARG A 277 -9.00 -21.85 -5.38
CA ARG A 277 -8.76 -21.31 -6.71
C ARG A 277 -8.75 -19.79 -6.63
N VAL A 278 -7.76 -19.15 -7.24
CA VAL A 278 -7.72 -17.70 -7.35
C VAL A 278 -8.02 -17.26 -8.78
N VAL A 279 -8.92 -16.29 -8.92
CA VAL A 279 -9.26 -15.64 -10.18
C VAL A 279 -8.89 -14.16 -10.06
N CYS A 280 -7.85 -13.74 -10.75
CA CYS A 280 -7.46 -12.34 -10.85
C CYS A 280 -8.15 -11.71 -12.06
N VAL A 281 -9.00 -10.72 -11.81
CA VAL A 281 -9.75 -10.00 -12.84
C VAL A 281 -9.15 -8.60 -13.01
N ASN A 282 -8.30 -8.42 -14.04
CA ASN A 282 -7.68 -7.13 -14.30
C ASN A 282 -8.66 -6.18 -15.01
N VAL A 283 -9.03 -5.11 -14.30
CA VAL A 283 -9.96 -4.08 -14.78
C VAL A 283 -9.28 -2.75 -15.17
N GLY A 284 -7.95 -2.68 -15.00
CA GLY A 284 -7.14 -1.51 -15.27
C GLY A 284 -7.00 -1.16 -16.76
N SER A 285 -6.38 -0.02 -17.02
CA SER A 285 -6.09 0.45 -18.38
C SER A 285 -4.60 0.24 -18.70
N PRO A 286 -4.23 -0.53 -19.74
CA PRO A 286 -2.83 -0.83 -20.06
C PRO A 286 -2.05 0.38 -20.61
N GLN A 287 -2.74 1.46 -20.97
CA GLN A 287 -2.16 2.69 -21.50
C GLN A 287 -2.51 3.90 -20.63
N ALA A 288 -2.63 3.68 -19.32
CA ALA A 288 -2.89 4.76 -18.38
C ALA A 288 -1.78 5.83 -18.47
N VAL A 289 -2.21 7.08 -18.51
CA VAL A 289 -1.36 8.27 -18.46
C VAL A 289 -1.77 9.04 -17.21
N ASN A 290 -0.80 9.43 -16.40
CA ASN A 290 -1.05 10.12 -15.14
C ASN A 290 0.11 11.03 -14.73
N ARG A 291 -0.21 12.13 -14.05
CA ARG A 291 0.74 13.06 -13.44
C ARG A 291 0.27 13.45 -12.03
N GLY A 292 1.01 12.97 -11.04
CA GLY A 292 0.74 13.28 -9.64
C GLY A 292 1.72 14.30 -9.06
N VAL A 293 1.24 15.13 -8.15
CA VAL A 293 2.08 15.98 -7.29
C VAL A 293 2.02 15.48 -5.85
N HIS A 294 3.19 15.39 -5.20
CA HIS A 294 3.34 14.71 -3.93
C HIS A 294 4.29 15.41 -2.97
N ASP A 295 4.13 15.07 -1.69
CA ASP A 295 5.06 15.36 -0.60
C ASP A 295 5.55 16.82 -0.53
N PRO A 296 4.61 17.79 -0.51
CA PRO A 296 4.97 19.19 -0.38
C PRO A 296 5.62 19.43 0.99
N ALA A 297 6.76 20.11 1.00
CA ALA A 297 7.47 20.45 2.23
C ALA A 297 8.19 21.78 2.09
N ILE A 298 8.30 22.53 3.18
CA ILE A 298 9.18 23.70 3.25
C ILE A 298 10.63 23.20 3.31
N LEU A 299 11.48 23.73 2.43
CA LEU A 299 12.85 23.25 2.29
C LEU A 299 13.76 23.71 3.43
N SER A 300 13.51 24.91 4.01
CA SER A 300 14.32 25.46 5.11
C SER A 300 13.60 26.57 5.88
N GLY A 301 13.76 26.58 7.20
CA GLY A 301 13.35 27.67 8.09
C GLY A 301 11.85 27.72 8.40
N ILE A 302 11.49 28.62 9.31
CA ILE A 302 10.10 28.92 9.67
C ILE A 302 9.55 29.95 8.67
N PRO A 303 8.33 29.77 8.12
CA PRO A 303 7.69 30.77 7.28
C PRO A 303 7.44 32.09 8.01
N VAL A 304 7.88 33.19 7.41
CA VAL A 304 7.68 34.54 7.94
C VAL A 304 6.98 35.43 6.93
N VAL A 305 6.06 36.27 7.41
CA VAL A 305 5.35 37.25 6.58
C VAL A 305 6.34 38.14 5.82
N GLY A 306 6.09 38.30 4.52
CA GLY A 306 6.92 39.15 3.65
C GLY A 306 8.29 38.58 3.28
N THR A 307 8.58 37.33 3.66
CA THR A 307 9.76 36.59 3.20
C THR A 307 9.36 35.49 2.22
N GLU A 308 10.19 35.27 1.21
CA GLU A 308 10.01 34.16 0.26
C GLU A 308 10.53 32.86 0.87
N VAL A 309 9.69 31.85 0.88
CA VAL A 309 9.99 30.49 1.37
C VAL A 309 9.94 29.54 0.19
N ARG A 310 10.91 28.62 0.12
CA ARG A 310 10.91 27.57 -0.91
C ARG A 310 10.11 26.36 -0.43
N VAL A 311 9.09 26.00 -1.19
CA VAL A 311 8.32 24.77 -1.03
C VAL A 311 8.81 23.78 -2.09
N LYS A 312 9.27 22.62 -1.67
CA LYS A 312 9.62 21.51 -2.57
C LYS A 312 8.44 20.54 -2.70
N SER A 313 8.27 19.95 -3.87
CA SER A 313 7.35 18.83 -4.11
C SER A 313 7.92 17.87 -5.14
N SER A 314 7.45 16.63 -5.11
CA SER A 314 7.76 15.62 -6.11
C SER A 314 6.64 15.57 -7.15
N VAL A 315 6.98 15.73 -8.42
CA VAL A 315 6.05 15.56 -9.54
C VAL A 315 6.39 14.26 -10.25
N PHE A 316 5.47 13.30 -10.24
CA PHE A 316 5.60 12.02 -10.91
C PHE A 316 4.87 12.04 -12.25
N SER A 317 5.38 11.32 -13.25
CA SER A 317 4.64 11.14 -14.50
C SER A 317 4.79 9.74 -15.08
N VAL A 318 3.71 9.20 -15.63
CA VAL A 318 3.63 7.89 -16.30
C VAL A 318 2.82 7.98 -17.59
N GLY A 319 3.15 7.14 -18.57
CA GLY A 319 2.38 6.97 -19.81
C GLY A 319 2.82 7.86 -20.97
N ALA A 320 2.07 7.82 -22.06
CA ALA A 320 2.31 8.61 -23.27
C ALA A 320 2.02 10.09 -22.99
N GLY A 321 3.06 10.91 -22.94
CA GLY A 321 2.98 12.32 -22.53
C GLY A 321 3.85 12.67 -21.33
N ALA A 322 4.51 11.69 -20.68
CA ALA A 322 5.39 12.00 -19.55
C ALA A 322 6.46 13.05 -19.89
N GLU A 323 7.03 12.98 -21.10
CA GLU A 323 8.11 13.87 -21.57
C GLU A 323 7.64 15.25 -22.06
N GLU A 324 6.40 15.65 -21.80
CA GLU A 324 5.92 17.01 -22.10
C GLU A 324 6.15 17.93 -20.90
N ALA A 325 6.57 19.18 -21.14
CA ALA A 325 6.63 20.19 -20.09
C ALA A 325 5.22 20.42 -19.48
N THR A 326 5.16 20.79 -18.21
CA THR A 326 3.90 21.08 -17.53
C THR A 326 4.04 22.28 -16.62
N GLU A 327 2.93 22.76 -16.10
CA GLU A 327 2.91 23.88 -15.17
C GLU A 327 2.56 23.37 -13.77
N LEU A 328 3.28 23.86 -12.77
CA LEU A 328 2.97 23.66 -11.36
C LEU A 328 2.42 24.98 -10.82
N THR A 329 1.22 24.91 -10.24
CA THR A 329 0.55 26.07 -9.66
C THR A 329 0.52 25.96 -8.15
N ALA A 330 1.05 26.94 -7.45
CA ALA A 330 0.98 27.07 -6.00
C ALA A 330 -0.08 28.10 -5.62
N THR A 331 -1.07 27.69 -4.84
CA THR A 331 -2.10 28.56 -4.28
C THR A 331 -1.93 28.68 -2.76
N ILE A 332 -1.78 29.90 -2.26
CA ILE A 332 -1.73 30.21 -0.82
C ILE A 332 -3.11 30.64 -0.35
N GLY A 333 -3.61 30.00 0.71
CA GLY A 333 -4.95 30.24 1.22
C GLY A 333 -6.00 29.99 0.14
N GLU A 334 -6.82 31.00 -0.15
CA GLU A 334 -7.92 30.90 -1.14
C GLU A 334 -7.70 31.74 -2.41
N ALA A 335 -6.62 32.53 -2.50
CA ALA A 335 -6.58 33.60 -3.52
C ALA A 335 -5.22 33.81 -4.21
N LEU A 336 -4.09 33.65 -3.53
CA LEU A 336 -2.79 33.98 -4.10
C LEU A 336 -2.26 32.80 -4.90
N THR A 337 -2.10 32.97 -6.22
CA THR A 337 -1.73 31.88 -7.11
C THR A 337 -0.46 32.24 -7.89
N PHE A 338 0.51 31.33 -7.89
CA PHE A 338 1.77 31.43 -8.61
C PHE A 338 1.93 30.22 -9.51
N THR A 339 2.21 30.43 -10.79
CA THR A 339 2.39 29.34 -11.75
C THR A 339 3.81 29.35 -12.28
N GLN A 340 4.46 28.19 -12.25
CA GLN A 340 5.80 27.99 -12.80
C GLN A 340 5.81 26.85 -13.80
N ALA A 341 6.56 27.01 -14.90
CA ALA A 341 6.80 25.92 -15.82
C ALA A 341 7.82 24.95 -15.21
N ILE A 342 7.52 23.66 -15.24
CA ILE A 342 8.45 22.57 -14.91
C ILE A 342 8.81 21.81 -16.18
N GLY A 343 10.08 21.38 -16.26
CA GLY A 343 10.62 20.69 -17.42
C GLY A 343 9.95 19.33 -17.67
N ALA A 344 10.27 18.73 -18.82
CA ALA A 344 9.83 17.39 -19.17
C ALA A 344 10.27 16.35 -18.12
N ILE A 345 9.39 15.40 -17.80
CA ILE A 345 9.63 14.36 -16.80
C ILE A 345 9.69 13.01 -17.52
N SER A 346 10.76 12.24 -17.38
CA SER A 346 10.81 10.92 -18.04
C SER A 346 9.71 9.99 -17.51
N ALA A 347 9.13 9.16 -18.39
CA ALA A 347 8.07 8.24 -17.99
C ALA A 347 8.51 7.29 -16.85
N GLY A 348 7.72 7.23 -15.78
CA GLY A 348 8.00 6.44 -14.59
C GLY A 348 9.07 7.03 -13.68
N SER A 349 9.43 8.31 -13.85
CA SER A 349 10.36 9.05 -13.00
C SER A 349 9.66 10.21 -12.27
N SER A 350 10.34 10.75 -11.27
CA SER A 350 9.89 11.93 -10.52
C SER A 350 10.88 13.07 -10.67
N LEU A 351 10.37 14.29 -10.78
CA LEU A 351 11.14 15.53 -10.75
C LEU A 351 10.82 16.26 -9.43
N THR A 352 11.85 16.71 -8.71
CA THR A 352 11.66 17.62 -7.58
C THR A 352 11.50 19.04 -8.11
N ALA A 353 10.33 19.63 -7.90
CA ALA A 353 10.06 21.03 -8.20
C ALA A 353 10.22 21.87 -6.93
N GLU A 354 10.90 23.00 -7.03
CA GLU A 354 10.95 24.02 -5.98
C GLU A 354 10.12 25.22 -6.43
N THR A 355 9.24 25.71 -5.55
CA THR A 355 8.40 26.89 -5.79
C THR A 355 8.62 27.89 -4.67
N GLU A 356 8.86 29.15 -5.05
CA GLU A 356 8.99 30.26 -4.10
C GLU A 356 7.61 30.81 -3.76
N VAL A 357 7.33 30.92 -2.46
CA VAL A 357 6.03 31.26 -1.90
C VAL A 357 6.21 32.32 -0.82
N ALA A 358 5.49 33.43 -0.90
CA ALA A 358 5.49 34.48 0.12
C ALA A 358 4.12 34.58 0.79
N PHE A 359 4.08 34.48 2.12
CA PHE A 359 2.83 34.52 2.87
C PHE A 359 2.41 35.96 3.18
N PRO A 360 1.12 36.32 2.96
CA PRO A 360 0.63 37.69 3.17
C PRO A 360 0.32 38.01 4.63
N SER A 361 0.05 36.99 5.46
CA SER A 361 -0.40 37.11 6.85
C SER A 361 0.25 36.06 7.75
N ALA A 362 0.42 36.41 9.03
CA ALA A 362 0.82 35.47 10.06
C ALA A 362 -0.40 34.69 10.57
N GLY A 363 -0.18 33.47 11.05
CA GLY A 363 -1.23 32.55 11.47
C GLY A 363 -1.04 31.17 10.84
N GLU A 364 -2.11 30.38 10.84
CA GLU A 364 -2.10 29.10 10.15
C GLU A 364 -2.55 29.29 8.70
N GLU A 365 -1.66 28.96 7.77
CA GLU A 365 -1.86 29.12 6.33
C GLU A 365 -1.73 27.76 5.64
N SER A 366 -2.25 27.68 4.42
CA SER A 366 -2.13 26.47 3.59
C SER A 366 -1.59 26.79 2.22
N VAL A 367 -0.76 25.89 1.69
CA VAL A 367 -0.30 25.90 0.30
C VAL A 367 -0.89 24.69 -0.41
N ARG A 368 -1.60 24.94 -1.51
CA ARG A 368 -2.04 23.90 -2.45
C ARG A 368 -1.13 23.95 -3.67
N LEU A 369 -0.40 22.89 -3.93
CA LEU A 369 0.32 22.69 -5.18
C LEU A 369 -0.56 21.87 -6.11
N SER A 370 -0.79 22.33 -7.33
CA SER A 370 -1.66 21.65 -8.29
C SER A 370 -1.08 21.62 -9.71
N LEU A 371 -1.36 20.54 -10.42
CA LEU A 371 -1.10 20.34 -11.84
C LEU A 371 -2.37 20.54 -12.66
N PRO A 372 -2.28 20.69 -14.00
CA PRO A 372 -3.43 20.63 -14.88
C PRO A 372 -4.12 19.28 -14.78
N SER A 373 -5.45 19.27 -14.71
CA SER A 373 -6.17 18.05 -14.42
C SER A 373 -6.08 16.98 -15.49
N ASP A 374 -5.94 15.73 -15.06
CA ASP A 374 -5.92 14.57 -15.94
C ASP A 374 -7.10 13.60 -15.69
N ARG A 375 -6.89 12.30 -15.92
CA ARG A 375 -7.91 11.26 -15.77
C ARG A 375 -8.00 10.72 -14.34
N LEU A 376 -7.09 11.11 -13.45
CA LEU A 376 -7.10 10.83 -12.03
C LEU A 376 -7.00 12.16 -11.27
N GLU A 377 -8.14 12.77 -10.95
CA GLU A 377 -8.13 14.15 -10.43
C GLU A 377 -7.62 14.27 -8.97
N ALA A 378 -7.56 13.14 -8.27
CA ALA A 378 -7.29 13.11 -6.83
C ALA A 378 -5.82 13.37 -6.48
N ASP A 379 -4.89 13.07 -7.37
CA ASP A 379 -3.45 13.27 -7.19
C ASP A 379 -2.90 14.48 -7.97
N ASP A 380 -3.75 15.18 -8.70
CA ASP A 380 -3.43 16.46 -9.34
C ASP A 380 -3.04 17.55 -8.33
N ALA A 381 -3.35 17.37 -7.04
CA ALA A 381 -3.08 18.36 -6.00
C ALA A 381 -2.49 17.76 -4.72
N ALA A 382 -1.56 18.51 -4.13
CA ALA A 382 -1.00 18.26 -2.82
C ALA A 382 -1.09 19.50 -1.93
N TYR A 383 -1.17 19.26 -0.63
CA TYR A 383 -1.51 20.24 0.38
C TYR A 383 -0.43 20.29 1.45
N LEU A 384 -0.09 21.49 1.88
CA LEU A 384 0.83 21.76 2.97
C LEU A 384 0.15 22.72 3.94
N ALA A 385 0.09 22.34 5.22
CA ALA A 385 -0.28 23.24 6.30
C ALA A 385 1.00 23.84 6.90
N ALA A 386 1.04 25.15 7.07
CA ALA A 386 2.19 25.87 7.57
C ALA A 386 1.76 26.93 8.59
N ARG A 387 2.51 27.03 9.68
CA ARG A 387 2.36 28.11 10.65
C ARG A 387 3.31 29.26 10.27
N VAL A 388 2.74 30.41 9.96
CA VAL A 388 3.46 31.61 9.54
C VAL A 388 3.56 32.58 10.70
N PHE A 389 4.75 33.11 10.93
CA PHE A 389 5.02 34.05 12.01
C PHE A 389 5.28 35.46 11.46
N ASN A 390 5.10 36.48 12.31
CA ASN A 390 5.50 37.85 11.95
C ASN A 390 7.02 38.01 11.89
N ALA A 391 7.73 37.28 12.75
CA ALA A 391 9.18 37.22 12.78
C ALA A 391 9.66 35.98 13.57
N VAL A 392 10.81 35.44 13.18
CA VAL A 392 11.54 34.48 14.01
C VAL A 392 12.33 35.25 15.05
N ARG A 393 11.82 35.24 16.28
CA ARG A 393 12.48 35.88 17.43
C ARG A 393 13.68 35.05 17.90
N ILE A 394 14.87 35.68 17.90
CA ILE A 394 16.14 35.12 18.36
C ILE A 394 16.63 35.96 19.55
N LEU A 395 16.98 35.31 20.64
CA LEU A 395 17.70 35.92 21.76
C LEU A 395 19.20 35.75 21.54
N ILE A 396 19.96 36.82 21.57
CA ILE A 396 21.42 36.80 21.46
C ILE A 396 22.00 37.27 22.78
N VAL A 397 22.77 36.41 23.44
CA VAL A 397 23.46 36.73 24.70
C VAL A 397 24.88 37.15 24.36
N ASN A 398 25.20 38.40 24.66
CA ASN A 398 26.52 38.99 24.46
C ASN A 398 27.38 38.74 25.71
N GLY A 399 28.41 37.91 25.55
CA GLY A 399 29.35 37.58 26.61
C GLY A 399 30.47 38.61 26.81
N GLU A 400 30.77 39.41 25.78
CA GLU A 400 31.83 40.41 25.80
C GLU A 400 31.37 41.71 25.10
N PRO A 401 30.50 42.50 25.76
CA PRO A 401 29.97 43.72 25.17
C PRO A 401 31.04 44.81 25.05
N ASP A 402 31.15 45.42 23.86
CA ASP A 402 32.02 46.58 23.61
C ASP A 402 31.21 47.79 23.11
N SER A 403 31.75 48.98 23.34
CA SER A 403 31.19 50.23 22.83
C SER A 403 31.48 50.47 21.34
N ASP A 404 32.55 49.89 20.80
CA ASP A 404 32.89 49.90 19.38
C ASP A 404 32.16 48.74 18.67
N PRO A 405 31.24 49.02 17.73
CA PRO A 405 30.51 47.99 17.00
C PRO A 405 31.39 47.01 16.20
N PHE A 406 32.65 47.35 15.92
CA PHE A 406 33.58 46.45 15.23
C PHE A 406 34.36 45.54 16.17
N LEU A 407 34.35 45.82 17.47
CA LEU A 407 34.97 45.01 18.52
C LEU A 407 33.93 44.24 19.35
N ASP A 408 32.66 44.62 19.26
CA ASP A 408 31.57 43.93 19.95
C ASP A 408 31.32 42.52 19.40
N GLU A 409 31.22 41.53 20.29
CA GLU A 409 31.12 40.10 19.96
C GLU A 409 29.92 39.79 19.05
N VAL A 410 28.80 40.49 19.22
CA VAL A 410 27.53 40.14 18.58
C VAL A 410 27.08 41.12 17.51
N HIS A 411 27.67 42.29 17.38
CA HIS A 411 27.20 43.34 16.48
C HIS A 411 27.11 42.87 15.02
N LEU A 412 28.15 42.19 14.51
CA LEU A 412 28.20 41.68 13.13
C LEU A 412 27.18 40.56 12.92
N LEU A 413 27.05 39.64 13.89
CA LEU A 413 26.06 38.56 13.87
C LEU A 413 24.63 39.11 13.88
N ALA A 414 24.34 40.03 14.80
CA ALA A 414 23.04 40.68 14.92
C ALA A 414 22.69 41.46 13.66
N THR A 415 23.66 42.14 13.04
CA THR A 415 23.47 42.85 11.77
C THR A 415 23.21 41.88 10.61
N ALA A 416 23.87 40.71 10.59
CA ALA A 416 23.60 39.68 9.59
C ALA A 416 22.17 39.11 9.73
N LEU A 417 21.73 38.87 10.97
CA LEU A 417 20.40 38.35 11.25
C LEU A 417 19.31 39.41 11.09
N ARG A 418 19.52 40.66 11.50
CA ARG A 418 18.60 41.79 11.36
C ARG A 418 19.36 43.02 10.85
N PRO A 419 19.46 43.20 9.52
CA PRO A 419 20.12 44.36 8.95
C PRO A 419 19.41 45.67 9.33
N SER A 420 20.19 46.73 9.55
CA SER A 420 19.67 48.08 9.75
C SER A 420 18.92 48.59 8.51
N GLY A 421 17.81 49.30 8.72
CA GLY A 421 17.00 49.90 7.65
C GLY A 421 15.77 49.06 7.27
N ASN A 422 15.34 49.16 6.01
CA ASN A 422 14.07 48.59 5.54
C ASN A 422 14.18 47.13 5.06
N VAL A 423 15.38 46.55 5.05
CA VAL A 423 15.55 45.14 4.68
C VAL A 423 15.10 44.29 5.85
N PHE A 424 14.12 43.42 5.64
CA PHE A 424 13.66 42.46 6.63
C PHE A 424 14.10 41.06 6.23
N SER A 425 14.88 40.42 7.09
CA SER A 425 15.46 39.08 6.91
C SER A 425 14.53 37.95 7.37
N GLY A 426 13.40 38.29 8.00
CA GLY A 426 12.52 37.35 8.69
C GLY A 426 12.83 37.17 10.19
N TYR A 427 13.97 37.67 10.66
CA TYR A 427 14.37 37.54 12.07
C TYR A 427 14.17 38.82 12.86
N GLU A 428 13.84 38.68 14.14
CA GLU A 428 13.94 39.73 15.15
C GLU A 428 14.99 39.30 16.17
N ALA A 429 16.08 40.06 16.27
CA ALA A 429 17.16 39.80 17.22
C ALA A 429 17.00 40.69 18.46
N THR A 430 16.94 40.08 19.64
CA THR A 430 17.02 40.78 20.93
C THR A 430 18.36 40.49 21.55
N ILE A 431 19.17 41.52 21.80
CA ILE A 431 20.49 41.39 22.41
C ILE A 431 20.38 41.67 23.90
N VAL A 432 20.94 40.78 24.71
CA VAL A 432 21.03 40.93 26.17
C VAL A 432 22.45 40.63 26.64
N SER A 433 22.87 41.22 27.75
CA SER A 433 24.10 40.83 28.44
C SER A 433 23.95 39.49 29.17
N ALA A 434 25.07 38.87 29.55
CA ALA A 434 25.06 37.65 30.37
C ALA A 434 24.26 37.80 31.68
N SER A 435 24.27 38.99 32.30
CA SER A 435 23.51 39.27 33.52
C SER A 435 21.99 39.37 33.27
N GLU A 436 21.58 39.99 32.16
CA GLU A 436 20.16 40.15 31.80
C GLU A 436 19.54 38.83 31.30
N PHE A 437 20.37 37.94 30.72
CA PHE A 437 19.96 36.60 30.33
C PHE A 437 19.34 35.83 31.51
N GLU A 438 19.90 35.98 32.71
CA GLU A 438 19.41 35.33 33.94
C GLU A 438 18.01 35.77 34.36
N GLU A 439 17.45 36.85 33.81
CA GLU A 439 16.08 37.32 34.10
C GLU A 439 15.14 37.17 32.90
N THR A 440 15.66 36.72 31.76
CA THR A 440 14.93 36.67 30.50
C THR A 440 14.07 35.42 30.40
N ARG A 441 12.81 35.58 29.97
CA ARG A 441 11.91 34.44 29.74
C ARG A 441 12.19 33.79 28.38
N LEU A 442 12.79 32.62 28.40
CA LEU A 442 13.25 31.96 27.18
C LEU A 442 12.11 31.50 26.26
N THR A 443 10.92 31.20 26.80
CA THR A 443 9.73 30.76 26.04
C THR A 443 9.25 31.77 24.99
N ASP A 444 9.66 33.04 25.11
CA ASP A 444 9.31 34.08 24.14
C ASP A 444 10.13 33.94 22.83
N PHE A 445 11.21 33.15 22.80
CA PHE A 445 12.12 33.05 21.67
C PHE A 445 12.07 31.67 20.99
N HIS A 446 12.32 31.65 19.68
CA HIS A 446 12.41 30.41 18.90
C HIS A 446 13.81 29.79 19.00
N ALA A 447 14.84 30.62 19.14
CA ALA A 447 16.20 30.19 19.35
C ALA A 447 16.97 31.15 20.26
N VAL A 448 18.00 30.61 20.91
CA VAL A 448 18.96 31.34 21.73
C VAL A 448 20.35 31.19 21.10
N ILE A 449 21.10 32.29 21.04
CA ILE A 449 22.51 32.31 20.63
C ILE A 449 23.34 32.75 21.82
N LEU A 450 24.29 31.93 22.24
CA LEU A 450 25.28 32.26 23.25
C LEU A 450 26.59 32.59 22.52
N ALA A 451 27.05 33.84 22.62
CA ALA A 451 28.30 34.27 21.97
C ALA A 451 29.31 34.72 23.02
N ASN A 452 30.42 33.97 23.13
CA ASN A 452 31.50 34.17 24.09
C ASN A 452 31.03 34.34 25.55
N VAL A 453 29.96 33.64 25.97
CA VAL A 453 29.37 33.80 27.32
C VAL A 453 30.24 33.07 28.36
N PRO A 454 30.72 33.76 29.43
CA PRO A 454 31.70 33.17 30.33
C PRO A 454 31.17 31.96 31.12
N SER A 455 30.00 32.11 31.74
CA SER A 455 29.35 31.06 32.53
C SER A 455 27.85 31.32 32.62
N ILE A 456 27.07 30.29 32.93
CA ILE A 456 25.62 30.32 33.04
C ILE A 456 25.21 29.67 34.36
N SER A 457 24.18 30.21 35.04
CA SER A 457 23.67 29.60 36.26
C SER A 457 23.03 28.22 36.01
N ASP A 458 23.01 27.36 37.04
CA ASP A 458 22.32 26.05 36.95
C ASP A 458 20.84 26.21 36.55
N ARG A 459 20.19 27.29 36.98
CA ARG A 459 18.78 27.60 36.68
C ARG A 459 18.60 27.90 35.19
N ALA A 460 19.37 28.84 34.66
CA ALA A 460 19.28 29.22 33.25
C ALA A 460 19.71 28.07 32.33
N ALA A 461 20.69 27.26 32.74
CA ALA A 461 21.10 26.07 32.01
C ALA A 461 19.98 25.01 31.93
N GLN A 462 19.22 24.81 33.02
CA GLN A 462 18.06 23.92 33.04
C GLN A 462 16.93 24.44 32.15
N GLU A 463 16.59 25.73 32.25
CA GLU A 463 15.55 26.35 31.41
C GLU A 463 15.89 26.27 29.92
N LEU A 464 17.16 26.52 29.56
CA LEU A 464 17.63 26.39 28.19
C LEU A 464 17.56 24.93 27.71
N THR A 465 17.94 23.97 28.57
CA THR A 465 17.85 22.53 28.26
C THR A 465 16.40 22.12 28.01
N GLU A 466 15.45 22.59 28.83
CA GLU A 466 14.04 22.31 28.66
C GLU A 466 13.47 22.93 27.39
N GLN A 467 13.87 24.17 27.06
CA GLN A 467 13.46 24.84 25.84
C GLN A 467 13.96 24.10 24.61
N VAL A 468 15.24 23.72 24.58
CA VAL A 468 15.81 22.94 23.46
C VAL A 468 15.09 21.59 23.35
N ARG A 469 14.87 20.89 24.47
CA ARG A 469 14.12 19.63 24.46
C ARG A 469 12.72 19.78 23.86
N GLY A 470 12.06 20.93 24.08
CA GLY A 470 10.75 21.27 23.53
C GLY A 470 10.75 21.91 22.13
N GLY A 471 11.86 21.85 21.38
CA GLY A 471 11.91 22.34 20.01
C GLY A 471 12.48 23.76 19.84
N GLY A 472 13.11 24.33 20.87
CA GLY A 472 13.92 25.54 20.76
C GLY A 472 15.26 25.28 20.09
N GLY A 473 15.76 26.25 19.34
CA GLY A 473 17.09 26.22 18.74
C GLY A 473 18.17 26.79 19.67
N LEU A 474 19.38 26.23 19.64
CA LEU A 474 20.53 26.79 20.34
C LEU A 474 21.75 26.87 19.40
N ILE A 475 22.39 28.03 19.36
CA ILE A 475 23.70 28.20 18.71
C ILE A 475 24.70 28.66 19.77
N LEU A 476 25.86 28.02 19.84
CA LEU A 476 26.95 28.41 20.72
C LEU A 476 28.14 28.84 19.87
N PHE A 477 28.58 30.09 20.03
CA PHE A 477 29.88 30.57 19.57
C PHE A 477 30.80 30.64 20.79
N LEU A 478 31.93 29.95 20.70
CA LEU A 478 32.93 29.96 21.77
C LEU A 478 33.86 31.16 21.64
N GLY A 479 34.62 31.44 22.68
CA GLY A 479 35.63 32.49 22.68
C GLY A 479 36.50 32.39 23.92
N ASP A 480 37.25 33.45 24.21
CA ASP A 480 38.23 33.46 25.29
C ASP A 480 37.63 33.64 26.69
N GLN A 481 36.39 34.09 26.79
CA GLN A 481 35.67 34.25 28.06
C GLN A 481 35.07 32.93 28.57
N VAL A 482 34.80 31.97 27.68
CA VAL A 482 34.08 30.73 28.01
C VAL A 482 34.87 29.88 29.03
N ASP A 483 34.20 29.46 30.11
CA ASP A 483 34.69 28.44 31.05
C ASP A 483 34.30 27.04 30.54
N GLU A 484 35.28 26.34 29.97
CA GLU A 484 35.09 25.02 29.35
C GLU A 484 34.66 23.95 30.36
N ASP A 485 35.16 24.01 31.58
CA ASP A 485 34.82 23.05 32.64
C ASP A 485 33.38 23.27 33.13
N ALA A 486 32.93 24.52 33.21
CA ALA A 486 31.54 24.83 33.53
C ALA A 486 30.58 24.36 32.43
N TYR A 487 30.89 24.60 31.16
CA TYR A 487 30.07 24.16 30.03
C TYR A 487 30.02 22.63 29.91
N ASN A 488 31.14 21.96 30.13
CA ASN A 488 31.19 20.50 30.14
C ASN A 488 30.32 19.92 31.28
N ARG A 489 30.35 20.52 32.46
CA ARG A 489 29.52 20.10 33.60
C ARG A 489 28.02 20.34 33.37
N LEU A 490 27.66 21.52 32.85
CA LEU A 490 26.26 21.96 32.73
C LEU A 490 25.57 21.43 31.47
N PHE A 491 26.24 21.51 30.31
CA PHE A 491 25.64 21.24 29.01
C PHE A 491 26.12 19.97 28.35
N PHE A 492 27.35 19.49 28.58
CA PHE A 492 27.78 18.20 28.01
C PHE A 492 27.24 17.03 28.82
N ALA A 493 27.35 17.09 30.15
CA ALA A 493 26.80 16.11 31.10
C ALA A 493 27.11 14.66 30.69
N GLU A 494 28.40 14.35 30.49
CA GLU A 494 28.91 13.03 30.08
C GLU A 494 28.24 12.51 28.79
N GLY A 495 27.99 13.41 27.83
CA GLY A 495 27.36 13.12 26.54
C GLY A 495 25.83 13.16 26.56
N GLY A 496 25.19 13.18 27.73
CA GLY A 496 23.73 13.19 27.87
C GLY A 496 23.06 14.57 27.73
N GLY A 497 23.83 15.66 27.79
CA GLY A 497 23.31 17.03 27.76
C GLY A 497 23.10 17.61 26.36
N ILE A 498 22.86 18.92 26.30
CA ILE A 498 22.60 19.66 25.05
C ILE A 498 23.86 20.01 24.24
N LEU A 499 25.05 20.01 24.85
CA LEU A 499 26.30 20.35 24.16
C LEU A 499 26.69 19.22 23.19
N PRO A 500 26.98 19.51 21.90
CA PRO A 500 27.31 18.49 20.91
C PRO A 500 28.63 17.75 21.18
N ALA A 501 29.61 18.40 21.77
CA ALA A 501 30.95 17.85 21.96
C ALA A 501 31.53 18.30 23.31
N ARG A 502 32.43 17.49 23.88
CA ARG A 502 33.17 17.84 25.09
C ARG A 502 34.23 18.86 24.73
N LEU A 503 34.21 20.02 25.40
CA LEU A 503 35.18 21.10 25.19
C LEU A 503 36.54 20.73 25.79
N GLY A 504 37.60 21.02 25.05
CA GLY A 504 38.99 20.83 25.44
C GLY A 504 39.69 22.18 25.64
N GLU A 505 40.99 22.21 25.38
CA GLU A 505 41.81 23.41 25.53
C GLU A 505 41.63 24.38 24.36
N ARG A 506 41.82 25.68 24.64
CA ARG A 506 41.90 26.75 23.65
C ARG A 506 43.19 26.67 22.84
N GLU A 507 43.05 26.70 21.52
CA GLU A 507 44.16 26.74 20.58
C GLU A 507 44.25 28.12 19.93
N ILE A 508 45.40 28.78 20.07
CA ILE A 508 45.71 30.04 19.39
C ILE A 508 46.75 29.75 18.31
N ALA A 509 46.30 29.71 17.06
CA ALA A 509 47.09 29.48 15.86
C ALA A 509 47.38 30.79 15.10
N ALA A 510 47.80 31.85 15.81
CA ALA A 510 48.02 33.18 15.24
C ALA A 510 48.99 33.20 14.04
N ASP A 511 50.08 32.42 14.12
CA ASP A 511 51.12 32.35 13.08
C ASP A 511 50.82 31.38 11.93
N ALA A 512 49.80 30.53 12.10
CA ALA A 512 49.42 29.52 11.11
C ALA A 512 47.88 29.36 11.10
N PRO A 513 47.14 30.36 10.62
CA PRO A 513 45.68 30.30 10.67
C PRO A 513 45.13 29.13 9.86
N ARG A 514 44.08 28.50 10.38
CA ARG A 514 43.40 27.34 9.77
C ARG A 514 42.30 27.77 8.81
N GLY A 515 42.16 27.06 7.71
CA GLY A 515 40.99 27.11 6.84
C GLY A 515 39.84 26.23 7.35
N LEU A 516 38.67 26.38 6.73
CA LEU A 516 37.48 25.58 7.02
C LEU A 516 37.24 24.56 5.90
N LEU A 517 36.97 23.31 6.27
CA LEU A 517 36.66 22.22 5.36
C LEU A 517 35.27 21.66 5.70
N LEU A 518 34.34 21.75 4.75
CA LEU A 518 32.99 21.22 4.91
C LEU A 518 33.01 19.69 4.76
N THR A 519 32.49 18.97 5.74
CA THR A 519 32.40 17.51 5.74
C THR A 519 31.17 17.03 4.97
N ASP A 520 30.05 17.72 5.11
CA ASP A 520 28.79 17.43 4.42
C ASP A 520 28.29 18.69 3.69
N ARG A 521 28.55 18.73 2.38
CA ARG A 521 28.16 19.87 1.52
C ARG A 521 26.65 19.92 1.24
N LEU A 522 25.94 18.81 1.36
CA LEU A 522 24.49 18.77 1.10
C LEU A 522 23.68 18.97 2.37
N HIS A 523 24.35 19.22 3.50
CA HIS A 523 23.69 19.41 4.77
C HIS A 523 22.76 20.63 4.75
N PRO A 524 21.53 20.54 5.28
CA PRO A 524 20.59 21.68 5.31
C PRO A 524 21.18 22.92 5.98
N ALA A 525 21.96 22.76 7.05
CA ALA A 525 22.62 23.87 7.76
C ALA A 525 23.73 24.58 6.95
N LEU A 526 24.19 23.99 5.84
CA LEU A 526 25.30 24.47 5.02
C LEU A 526 24.91 24.63 3.53
N SER A 527 23.62 24.48 3.21
CA SER A 527 23.16 24.29 1.83
C SER A 527 23.49 25.49 0.93
N ARG A 528 23.40 26.72 1.46
CA ARG A 528 23.77 27.94 0.72
C ARG A 528 25.28 28.14 0.54
N LEU A 529 26.12 27.47 1.34
CA LEU A 529 27.58 27.54 1.21
C LEU A 529 28.12 26.59 0.15
N ALA A 530 27.37 25.56 -0.22
CA ALA A 530 27.82 24.45 -1.04
C ALA A 530 27.57 24.60 -2.56
N ARG A 531 27.35 25.83 -3.05
CA ARG A 531 27.23 26.09 -4.50
C ARG A 531 28.51 25.67 -5.21
N GLU A 532 28.38 25.15 -6.43
CA GLU A 532 29.49 24.62 -7.23
C GLU A 532 30.61 25.69 -7.42
N GLY A 533 31.83 25.39 -6.95
CA GLY A 533 32.97 26.31 -6.89
C GLY A 533 33.27 26.90 -5.49
N ASP A 534 34.13 27.93 -5.42
CA ASP A 534 34.26 28.81 -4.24
C ASP A 534 33.93 30.27 -4.60
N PRO A 535 32.70 30.57 -5.06
CA PRO A 535 32.34 31.92 -5.49
C PRO A 535 32.25 32.91 -4.32
N LEU A 536 32.08 32.43 -3.08
CA LEU A 536 31.87 33.27 -1.90
C LEU A 536 33.13 33.43 -1.04
N GLY A 537 34.22 32.72 -1.35
CA GLY A 537 35.51 32.88 -0.70
C GLY A 537 35.67 32.11 0.61
N LEU A 538 34.97 30.98 0.78
CA LEU A 538 35.11 30.11 1.95
C LEU A 538 36.56 29.65 2.15
N GLY A 539 37.27 29.34 1.06
CA GLY A 539 38.67 28.93 1.09
C GLY A 539 39.64 30.03 1.53
N ARG A 540 39.18 31.28 1.68
CA ARG A 540 39.96 32.43 2.17
C ARG A 540 39.69 32.75 3.65
N VAL A 541 38.66 32.15 4.24
CA VAL A 541 38.38 32.27 5.68
C VAL A 541 39.51 31.61 6.46
N ARG A 542 39.97 32.30 7.50
CA ARG A 542 41.13 31.96 8.32
C ARG A 542 40.77 32.12 9.78
N PHE A 543 40.98 31.06 10.54
CA PHE A 543 40.78 30.96 11.98
C PHE A 543 42.14 30.95 12.68
N ARG A 544 42.35 31.90 13.59
CA ARG A 544 43.54 32.08 14.43
C ARG A 544 43.30 31.62 15.87
N GLY A 545 42.05 31.41 16.26
CA GLY A 545 41.67 30.86 17.56
C GLY A 545 40.51 29.86 17.42
N PHE A 546 40.51 28.81 18.22
CA PHE A 546 39.35 27.93 18.42
C PHE A 546 39.51 27.12 19.71
N THR A 547 38.41 26.63 20.28
CA THR A 547 38.45 25.66 21.38
C THR A 547 38.38 24.26 20.80
N SER A 548 39.38 23.43 21.11
CA SER A 548 39.35 22.02 20.70
C SER A 548 38.14 21.32 21.31
N CYS A 549 37.58 20.32 20.62
CA CYS A 549 36.51 19.52 21.19
C CYS A 549 36.60 18.06 20.73
N SER A 550 36.04 17.17 21.54
CA SER A 550 35.95 15.74 21.25
C SER A 550 34.50 15.29 21.26
N ILE A 551 34.14 14.50 20.25
CA ILE A 551 32.84 13.85 20.20
C ILE A 551 33.03 12.47 20.82
N GLU A 552 32.45 12.26 21.99
CA GLU A 552 32.39 10.92 22.56
C GLU A 552 31.37 10.12 21.73
N ALA A 553 31.86 9.13 20.99
CA ALA A 553 31.00 8.09 20.47
C ALA A 553 30.46 7.28 21.66
N PRO A 554 29.20 6.84 21.66
CA PRO A 554 28.72 5.86 22.63
C PRO A 554 29.68 4.67 22.64
N ASP A 555 30.18 4.28 23.82
CA ASP A 555 31.10 3.15 23.98
C ASP A 555 30.43 1.87 23.43
N PRO A 556 30.98 1.19 22.40
CA PRO A 556 30.38 -0.01 21.81
C PRO A 556 30.59 -1.26 22.69
N GLY A 557 30.48 -1.10 24.01
CA GLY A 557 30.90 -2.07 25.02
C GLY A 557 29.96 -3.26 25.22
N SER A 558 28.74 -3.26 24.66
CA SER A 558 27.83 -4.41 24.71
C SER A 558 27.00 -4.54 23.43
N GLU A 559 26.57 -5.78 23.09
CA GLU A 559 25.71 -6.05 21.92
C GLU A 559 24.31 -5.39 22.04
N GLU A 560 23.91 -4.96 23.24
CA GLU A 560 22.69 -4.16 23.46
C GLU A 560 22.90 -2.69 23.04
N ASP A 561 24.10 -2.13 23.26
CA ASP A 561 24.43 -0.73 22.93
C ASP A 561 24.57 -0.47 21.42
N ALA A 562 24.83 -1.49 20.61
CA ALA A 562 24.95 -1.34 19.15
C ALA A 562 23.61 -1.01 18.48
N ASN A 563 22.51 -1.66 18.93
CA ASN A 563 21.16 -1.35 18.47
C ASN A 563 20.69 0.02 18.96
N ASP A 564 21.08 0.40 20.19
CA ASP A 564 20.76 1.72 20.76
C ASP A 564 21.58 2.84 20.12
N ALA A 565 22.84 2.60 19.74
CA ALA A 565 23.66 3.54 18.97
C ALA A 565 23.12 3.73 17.54
N GLU A 566 22.65 2.65 16.90
CA GLU A 566 21.99 2.72 15.59
C GLU A 566 20.66 3.47 15.69
N ALA A 567 19.81 3.17 16.68
CA ALA A 567 18.57 3.89 16.96
C ALA A 567 18.79 5.37 17.35
N ALA A 568 19.84 5.68 18.12
CA ALA A 568 20.22 7.04 18.49
C ALA A 568 20.78 7.83 17.29
N SER A 569 21.51 7.16 16.39
CA SER A 569 21.96 7.76 15.12
C SER A 569 20.77 8.07 14.20
N ILE A 570 19.76 7.18 14.17
CA ILE A 570 18.52 7.34 13.42
C ILE A 570 17.64 8.46 14.02
N SER A 571 17.65 8.61 15.35
CA SER A 571 16.97 9.70 16.07
C SER A 571 17.71 11.05 16.02
N GLY A 572 18.94 11.11 15.49
CA GLY A 572 19.79 12.31 15.47
C GLY A 572 20.34 12.73 16.84
N ALA A 573 20.29 11.84 17.84
CA ALA A 573 20.78 12.09 19.19
C ALA A 573 22.32 12.06 19.28
N VAL A 574 22.98 11.49 18.27
CA VAL A 574 24.44 11.49 18.12
C VAL A 574 24.90 12.79 17.47
N ALA A 575 25.96 13.39 18.00
CA ALA A 575 26.52 14.61 17.45
C ALA A 575 27.19 14.36 16.08
N LYS A 576 27.03 15.32 15.15
CA LYS A 576 27.56 15.24 13.79
C LYS A 576 28.46 16.42 13.49
N VAL A 577 29.66 16.16 12.95
CA VAL A 577 30.58 17.20 12.49
C VAL A 577 30.17 17.69 11.11
N LEU A 578 29.81 18.97 11.00
CA LEU A 578 29.43 19.61 9.75
C LEU A 578 30.64 20.21 9.02
N ALA A 579 31.61 20.74 9.78
CA ALA A 579 32.85 21.27 9.26
C ALA A 579 34.02 21.02 10.22
N THR A 580 35.21 20.92 9.67
CA THR A 580 36.48 20.77 10.41
C THR A 580 37.46 21.85 10.00
N TYR A 581 38.45 22.11 10.84
CA TYR A 581 39.64 22.86 10.43
C TYR A 581 40.51 22.03 9.45
N ASP A 582 41.38 22.70 8.72
CA ASP A 582 42.34 22.09 7.78
C ASP A 582 43.67 21.67 8.44
N ASP A 583 43.65 21.44 9.74
CA ASP A 583 44.77 20.92 10.52
C ASP A 583 44.93 19.40 10.38
N ASP A 584 46.08 18.88 10.81
CA ASP A 584 46.39 17.44 10.71
C ASP A 584 45.40 16.57 11.48
N ALA A 585 44.87 17.09 12.60
CA ALA A 585 43.89 16.38 13.44
C ALA A 585 42.46 16.46 12.89
N ARG A 586 42.20 17.29 11.85
CA ARG A 586 40.84 17.59 11.34
C ARG A 586 39.90 18.00 12.48
N SER A 587 40.39 18.89 13.33
CA SER A 587 39.69 19.35 14.54
C SER A 587 38.28 19.85 14.19
N PRO A 588 37.23 19.47 14.93
CA PRO A 588 35.86 19.89 14.62
C PRO A 588 35.70 21.40 14.75
N ALA A 589 35.08 22.03 13.76
CA ALA A 589 34.83 23.47 13.71
C ALA A 589 33.35 23.82 13.92
N ILE A 590 32.46 23.04 13.30
CA ILE A 590 31.01 23.16 13.45
C ILE A 590 30.45 21.77 13.74
N VAL A 591 29.78 21.63 14.88
CA VAL A 591 29.19 20.36 15.34
C VAL A 591 27.73 20.58 15.66
N GLU A 592 26.87 19.67 15.23
CA GLU A 592 25.46 19.68 15.56
C GLU A 592 25.07 18.51 16.47
N LYS A 593 23.96 18.66 17.19
CA LYS A 593 23.30 17.59 17.94
C LYS A 593 21.80 17.87 18.04
N ARG A 594 20.95 16.84 17.97
CA ARG A 594 19.55 16.97 18.39
C ARG A 594 19.40 16.61 19.86
N HIS A 595 18.56 17.35 20.56
CA HIS A 595 18.18 17.05 21.94
C HIS A 595 16.68 17.28 22.09
N GLY A 596 15.91 16.19 22.27
CA GLY A 596 14.45 16.24 22.15
C GLY A 596 14.02 16.64 20.73
N GLU A 597 13.10 17.60 20.63
CA GLU A 597 12.62 18.13 19.34
C GLU A 597 13.49 19.27 18.79
N GLY A 598 14.43 19.81 19.58
CA GLY A 598 15.28 20.93 19.21
C GLY A 598 16.64 20.52 18.64
N ARG A 599 17.35 21.53 18.13
CA ARG A 599 18.66 21.39 17.50
C ARG A 599 19.65 22.34 18.15
N VAL A 600 20.87 21.84 18.35
CA VAL A 600 21.99 22.59 18.91
C VAL A 600 23.12 22.59 17.89
N VAL A 601 23.68 23.78 17.62
CA VAL A 601 24.89 23.94 16.81
C VAL A 601 25.97 24.59 17.66
N LEU A 602 27.13 23.94 17.71
CA LEU A 602 28.34 24.44 18.33
C LEU A 602 29.31 24.91 17.23
N VAL A 603 29.70 26.17 17.28
CA VAL A 603 30.79 26.76 16.50
C VAL A 603 31.96 26.98 17.46
N THR A 604 33.08 26.30 17.23
CA THR A 604 34.21 26.28 18.17
C THR A 604 35.08 27.53 18.14
N SER A 605 34.61 28.61 17.49
CA SER A 605 35.28 29.90 17.36
C SER A 605 34.30 31.03 17.62
N SER A 606 34.82 32.25 17.81
CA SER A 606 34.03 33.46 18.04
C SER A 606 33.13 33.82 16.86
N ALA A 607 32.03 34.52 17.15
CA ALA A 607 31.13 35.05 16.13
C ALA A 607 31.72 36.31 15.47
N ASP A 608 32.65 36.95 16.15
CA ASP A 608 33.26 38.22 15.79
C ASP A 608 34.54 38.03 14.94
N LYS A 609 35.42 39.05 14.93
CA LYS A 609 36.70 39.02 14.20
C LYS A 609 37.93 38.72 15.07
N GLU A 610 37.76 38.47 16.36
CA GLU A 610 38.89 38.23 17.26
C GLU A 610 39.63 36.96 16.87
N TRP A 611 38.91 35.84 16.73
CA TRP A 611 39.51 34.55 16.42
C TRP A 611 39.54 34.21 14.94
N ASN A 612 38.88 34.98 14.09
CA ASN A 612 38.75 34.65 12.67
C ASN A 612 38.51 35.89 11.80
N ASN A 613 38.58 35.73 10.47
CA ASN A 613 38.24 36.80 9.52
C ASN A 613 37.00 36.50 8.68
N TRP A 614 36.11 35.62 9.15
CA TRP A 614 34.96 35.16 8.36
C TRP A 614 34.05 36.32 7.97
N ALA A 615 33.79 37.24 8.90
CA ALA A 615 32.96 38.42 8.66
C ALA A 615 33.53 39.41 7.61
N ASP A 616 34.76 39.23 7.13
CA ASP A 616 35.31 39.98 5.99
C ASP A 616 34.88 39.40 4.62
N PHE A 617 34.24 38.23 4.60
CA PHE A 617 33.87 37.52 3.38
C PHE A 617 32.34 37.41 3.19
N PRO A 618 31.86 37.38 1.93
CA PRO A 618 30.44 37.22 1.62
C PRO A 618 29.78 35.96 2.18
N THR A 619 30.55 34.94 2.60
CA THR A 619 30.03 33.72 3.23
C THR A 619 29.50 33.92 4.64
N TYR A 620 29.83 35.01 5.33
CA TYR A 620 29.41 35.23 6.72
C TYR A 620 27.89 35.41 6.86
N LEU A 621 27.30 36.29 6.04
CA LEU A 621 25.84 36.50 6.03
C LEU A 621 25.04 35.20 5.78
N PRO A 622 25.28 34.42 4.72
CA PRO A 622 24.52 33.21 4.48
C PRO A 622 24.74 32.15 5.56
N ILE A 623 25.93 32.02 6.17
CA ILE A 623 26.10 31.04 7.25
C ILE A 623 25.30 31.42 8.50
N CYS A 624 25.27 32.70 8.90
CA CYS A 624 24.46 33.14 10.04
C CYS A 624 22.97 32.85 9.82
N LEU A 625 22.45 33.15 8.62
CA LEU A 625 21.06 32.89 8.25
C LEU A 625 20.75 31.39 8.16
N GLU A 626 21.65 30.58 7.61
CA GLU A 626 21.45 29.13 7.49
C GLU A 626 21.49 28.42 8.84
N LEU A 627 22.44 28.78 9.73
CA LEU A 627 22.47 28.22 11.08
C LEU A 627 21.20 28.60 11.85
N ALA A 628 20.78 29.86 11.77
CA ALA A 628 19.55 30.33 12.41
C ALA A 628 18.30 29.61 11.85
N ALA A 629 18.16 29.51 10.53
CA ALA A 629 17.08 28.76 9.88
C ALA A 629 17.10 27.28 10.27
N TYR A 630 18.28 26.68 10.36
CA TYR A 630 18.46 25.28 10.69
C TYR A 630 18.06 24.96 12.13
N VAL A 631 18.48 25.76 13.11
CA VAL A 631 18.15 25.50 14.53
C VAL A 631 16.71 25.86 14.86
N THR A 632 16.09 26.76 14.09
CA THR A 632 14.67 27.13 14.28
C THR A 632 13.71 26.20 13.56
N GLU A 633 14.21 25.32 12.69
CA GLU A 633 13.40 24.31 12.01
C GLU A 633 12.90 23.26 13.02
N ARG A 634 11.63 23.38 13.40
CA ARG A 634 10.99 22.45 14.34
C ARG A 634 10.55 21.17 13.64
N ALA A 635 11.10 20.05 14.09
CA ALA A 635 10.56 18.75 13.77
C ALA A 635 9.17 18.61 14.45
N GLY A 636 8.08 18.84 13.72
CA GLY A 636 6.71 18.64 14.23
C GLY A 636 5.72 19.78 14.00
N GLU A 637 6.14 20.95 13.48
CA GLU A 637 5.17 22.01 13.12
C GLU A 637 4.44 21.75 11.79
N VAL A 638 5.03 20.94 10.91
CA VAL A 638 4.36 20.50 9.68
C VAL A 638 3.50 19.29 9.99
N ARG A 639 2.19 19.51 10.08
CA ARG A 639 1.20 18.46 10.39
C ARG A 639 0.71 17.82 9.08
N THR A 640 1.45 16.83 8.60
CA THR A 640 1.05 16.03 7.42
C THR A 640 0.52 14.66 7.81
N ALA A 641 -0.51 14.23 7.09
CA ALA A 641 -1.11 12.91 7.17
C ALA A 641 -1.24 12.30 5.77
N ARG A 642 -1.45 10.99 5.72
CA ARG A 642 -1.91 10.29 4.50
C ARG A 642 -3.42 10.09 4.56
N THR A 643 -4.07 10.13 3.41
CA THR A 643 -5.44 9.64 3.28
C THR A 643 -5.54 8.20 3.78
N GLY A 644 -6.62 7.87 4.49
CA GLY A 644 -6.80 6.60 5.22
C GLY A 644 -6.06 6.52 6.56
N GLY A 645 -5.03 7.34 6.76
CA GLY A 645 -4.30 7.46 8.03
C GLY A 645 -4.93 8.46 9.01
N PRO A 646 -4.45 8.48 10.27
CA PRO A 646 -4.92 9.45 11.25
C PRO A 646 -4.36 10.85 11.00
N VAL A 647 -5.16 11.87 11.30
CA VAL A 647 -4.70 13.27 11.38
C VAL A 647 -4.54 13.63 12.85
N GLU A 648 -3.34 14.05 13.24
CA GLU A 648 -3.01 14.36 14.64
C GLU A 648 -2.56 15.82 14.81
N TRP A 649 -3.00 16.43 15.91
CA TRP A 649 -2.51 17.72 16.39
C TRP A 649 -2.03 17.56 17.82
N ALA A 650 -0.83 18.05 18.12
CA ALA A 650 -0.32 18.17 19.48
C ALA A 650 -0.30 19.66 19.87
N LEU A 651 -1.03 20.02 20.92
CA LEU A 651 -1.16 21.39 21.41
C LEU A 651 -0.75 21.47 22.89
N PRO A 652 -0.09 22.54 23.36
CA PRO A 652 0.29 22.70 24.77
C PRO A 652 -0.90 22.60 25.73
N ALA A 653 -0.80 21.71 26.73
CA ALA A 653 -1.88 21.40 27.67
C ALA A 653 -2.17 22.54 28.67
N ASP A 654 -1.19 23.40 28.89
CA ASP A 654 -1.26 24.60 29.71
C ASP A 654 -2.03 25.73 29.01
N ARG A 655 -2.06 25.76 27.68
CA ARG A 655 -2.67 26.84 26.90
C ARG A 655 -4.07 26.51 26.35
N TYR A 656 -4.33 25.26 26.01
CA TYR A 656 -5.56 24.86 25.29
C TYR A 656 -6.45 23.91 26.10
N GLU A 657 -7.75 23.97 25.84
CA GLU A 657 -8.72 23.01 26.35
C GLU A 657 -8.65 21.68 25.59
N ALA A 658 -9.19 20.61 26.19
CA ALA A 658 -9.20 19.28 25.56
C ALA A 658 -10.37 19.05 24.60
N ALA A 659 -11.32 19.99 24.48
CA ALA A 659 -12.46 19.88 23.58
C ALA A 659 -12.23 20.72 22.32
N GLY A 660 -12.51 20.14 21.14
CA GLY A 660 -12.36 20.84 19.87
C GLY A 660 -13.24 20.25 18.77
N PHE A 661 -13.32 20.96 17.65
CA PHE A 661 -14.09 20.56 16.48
C PHE A 661 -13.19 20.56 15.25
N VAL A 662 -13.36 19.55 14.38
CA VAL A 662 -12.63 19.46 13.12
C VAL A 662 -13.56 19.68 11.94
N ARG A 663 -13.18 20.61 11.07
CA ARG A 663 -13.73 20.75 9.71
C ARG A 663 -12.85 19.97 8.76
N THR A 664 -13.43 18.96 8.11
CA THR A 664 -12.79 18.20 7.04
C THR A 664 -12.75 19.02 5.74
N PRO A 665 -11.96 18.62 4.73
CA PRO A 665 -11.98 19.24 3.41
C PRO A 665 -13.37 19.25 2.74
N ALA A 666 -14.25 18.33 3.13
CA ALA A 666 -15.63 18.23 2.61
C ALA A 666 -16.62 19.19 3.27
N TYR A 667 -16.22 19.99 4.27
CA TYR A 667 -17.08 21.02 4.87
C TYR A 667 -17.42 22.11 3.83
N PRO A 668 -18.68 22.59 3.75
CA PRO A 668 -19.82 22.34 4.64
C PRO A 668 -20.72 21.17 4.24
N ALA A 669 -20.38 20.39 3.20
CA ALA A 669 -21.18 19.23 2.80
C ALA A 669 -21.15 18.12 3.88
N GLN A 670 -20.02 17.97 4.58
CA GLN A 670 -19.88 17.16 5.79
C GLN A 670 -19.95 18.06 7.03
N SER A 671 -20.65 17.60 8.08
CA SER A 671 -20.72 18.30 9.37
C SER A 671 -19.38 18.25 10.12
N GLU A 672 -19.19 19.19 11.04
CA GLU A 672 -18.03 19.22 11.92
C GLU A 672 -17.94 17.97 12.81
N VAL A 673 -16.73 17.47 13.03
CA VAL A 673 -16.45 16.30 13.87
C VAL A 673 -15.98 16.79 15.24
N SER A 674 -16.71 16.44 16.31
CA SER A 674 -16.26 16.72 17.68
C SER A 674 -15.10 15.80 18.07
N LEU A 675 -14.01 16.37 18.58
CA LEU A 675 -12.86 15.64 19.10
C LEU A 675 -12.63 15.97 20.57
N THR A 676 -12.16 14.98 21.31
CA THR A 676 -11.62 15.16 22.66
C THR A 676 -10.15 14.77 22.64
N GLY A 677 -9.28 15.73 22.94
CA GLY A 677 -7.85 15.52 23.00
C GLY A 677 -7.45 14.73 24.25
N ALA A 678 -6.48 13.83 24.10
CA ALA A 678 -5.92 13.05 25.20
C ALA A 678 -4.57 13.66 25.63
N PRO A 679 -4.28 13.77 26.93
CA PRO A 679 -2.96 14.20 27.39
C PRO A 679 -1.89 13.20 26.93
N THR A 680 -0.76 13.74 26.49
CA THR A 680 0.44 12.96 26.14
C THR A 680 1.10 12.36 27.39
N PRO A 681 1.92 11.29 27.26
CA PRO A 681 2.51 10.61 28.41
C PRO A 681 3.36 11.51 29.32
N ASP A 682 3.97 12.57 28.78
CA ASP A 682 4.73 13.57 29.53
C ASP A 682 3.86 14.66 30.17
N GLY A 683 2.55 14.67 29.88
CA GLY A 683 1.57 15.62 30.37
C GLY A 683 1.69 17.04 29.79
N ARG A 684 2.59 17.28 28.84
CA ARG A 684 2.90 18.63 28.33
C ARG A 684 1.97 19.08 27.21
N SER A 685 1.50 18.13 26.41
CA SER A 685 0.64 18.39 25.26
C SER A 685 -0.67 17.60 25.34
N ILE A 686 -1.73 18.15 24.74
CA ILE A 686 -2.98 17.47 24.43
C ILE A 686 -2.93 17.05 22.96
N ARG A 687 -3.11 15.76 22.71
CA ARG A 687 -3.15 15.18 21.36
C ARG A 687 -4.60 15.02 20.91
N PHE A 688 -4.98 15.76 19.87
CA PHE A 688 -6.22 15.55 19.14
C PHE A 688 -5.96 14.58 17.98
N ARG A 689 -6.80 13.56 17.82
CA ARG A 689 -6.65 12.56 16.77
C ARG A 689 -7.96 12.34 16.03
N LEU A 690 -7.97 12.66 14.74
CA LEU A 690 -8.98 12.17 13.81
C LEU A 690 -8.50 10.80 13.30
N PRO A 691 -9.24 9.69 13.53
CA PRO A 691 -8.72 8.35 13.24
C PRO A 691 -8.40 8.08 11.76
N ARG A 692 -9.13 8.72 10.84
CA ARG A 692 -9.06 8.46 9.41
C ARG A 692 -9.31 9.73 8.59
N ALA A 693 -8.40 10.05 7.67
CA ALA A 693 -8.56 11.11 6.68
C ALA A 693 -9.19 10.58 5.40
N GLU A 694 -10.50 10.81 5.21
CA GLU A 694 -11.25 10.25 4.07
C GLU A 694 -10.94 10.93 2.73
N SER A 695 -10.47 12.19 2.76
CA SER A 695 -10.19 12.99 1.57
C SER A 695 -8.87 13.75 1.72
N PRO A 696 -8.13 13.97 0.61
CA PRO A 696 -6.96 14.85 0.62
C PRO A 696 -7.42 16.30 0.78
N GLY A 697 -6.59 17.13 1.43
CA GLY A 697 -6.88 18.53 1.67
C GLY A 697 -6.48 19.01 3.05
N ILE A 698 -6.99 20.19 3.41
CA ILE A 698 -6.70 20.86 4.68
C ILE A 698 -7.80 20.58 5.70
N TYR A 699 -7.41 19.95 6.81
CA TYR A 699 -8.23 19.72 7.99
C TYR A 699 -8.01 20.86 8.98
N ARG A 700 -9.09 21.42 9.51
CA ARG A 700 -9.04 22.58 10.42
C ARG A 700 -9.57 22.17 11.78
N LEU A 701 -8.72 22.18 12.80
CA LEU A 701 -9.07 21.94 14.18
C LEU A 701 -9.29 23.29 14.89
N SER A 702 -10.51 23.54 15.35
CA SER A 702 -10.85 24.66 16.25
C SER A 702 -10.81 24.20 17.70
N VAL A 703 -10.06 24.90 18.54
CA VAL A 703 -9.95 24.64 19.99
C VAL A 703 -10.03 25.97 20.75
N ASN A 704 -10.66 25.95 21.92
CA ASN A 704 -10.60 27.09 22.83
C ASN A 704 -9.28 27.10 23.61
N SER A 705 -8.63 28.25 23.64
CA SER A 705 -7.61 28.53 24.65
C SER A 705 -8.24 28.60 26.05
N ARG A 706 -7.43 28.44 27.10
CA ARG A 706 -7.89 28.62 28.49
C ARG A 706 -8.34 30.06 28.80
N GLU A 707 -8.05 31.01 27.92
CA GLU A 707 -8.56 32.39 27.96
C GLU A 707 -9.87 32.57 27.18
N ALA A 708 -10.54 31.48 26.79
CA ALA A 708 -11.79 31.45 26.03
C ALA A 708 -11.73 32.14 24.66
N ARG A 709 -10.55 32.14 24.03
CA ARG A 709 -10.39 32.51 22.61
C ARG A 709 -10.33 31.26 21.75
N GLU A 710 -11.17 31.18 20.73
CA GLU A 710 -11.09 30.14 19.71
C GLU A 710 -9.84 30.35 18.84
N GLU A 711 -9.01 29.32 18.73
CA GLU A 711 -7.86 29.29 17.82
C GLU A 711 -8.03 28.09 16.86
N THR A 712 -7.65 28.28 15.60
CA THR A 712 -7.70 27.25 14.56
C THR A 712 -6.30 26.75 14.25
N PHE A 713 -6.17 25.44 14.04
CA PHE A 713 -4.92 24.74 13.71
C PHE A 713 -5.13 23.91 12.44
N LEU A 714 -4.21 24.01 11.49
CA LEU A 714 -4.30 23.31 10.21
C LEU A 714 -3.46 22.05 10.21
N ALA A 715 -3.94 21.02 9.51
CA ALA A 715 -3.17 19.85 9.12
C ALA A 715 -3.52 19.49 7.67
N ALA A 716 -2.57 18.94 6.92
CA ALA A 716 -2.76 18.54 5.53
C ALA A 716 -2.77 17.02 5.40
N ALA A 717 -3.79 16.46 4.79
CA ALA A 717 -3.79 15.06 4.36
C ALA A 717 -3.53 15.00 2.85
N ASN A 718 -2.59 14.15 2.44
CA ASN A 718 -2.24 13.94 1.04
C ASN A 718 -2.40 12.48 0.65
N VAL A 719 -2.63 12.25 -0.63
CA VAL A 719 -2.67 10.90 -1.21
C VAL A 719 -1.32 10.20 -1.07
N ASP A 720 -1.33 8.87 -1.09
CA ASP A 720 -0.09 8.09 -1.14
C ASP A 720 0.50 8.17 -2.56
N PRO A 721 1.78 8.57 -2.73
CA PRO A 721 2.41 8.69 -4.05
C PRO A 721 2.42 7.39 -4.87
N ARG A 722 2.24 6.24 -4.21
CA ARG A 722 2.13 4.95 -4.91
C ARG A 722 0.90 4.90 -5.80
N GLU A 723 -0.24 5.42 -5.37
CA GLU A 723 -1.48 5.34 -6.16
C GLU A 723 -1.42 6.09 -7.50
N SER A 724 -0.46 6.98 -7.67
CA SER A 724 -0.21 7.72 -8.92
C SER A 724 0.58 6.90 -9.97
N ASP A 725 1.24 5.81 -9.56
CA ASP A 725 1.96 4.91 -10.46
C ASP A 725 1.04 3.85 -11.06
N LEU A 726 0.33 4.24 -12.12
CA LEU A 726 -0.65 3.41 -12.81
C LEU A 726 -0.04 2.31 -13.70
N ARG A 727 1.25 1.97 -13.53
CA ARG A 727 1.89 0.91 -14.31
C ARG A 727 1.31 -0.45 -13.89
N PRO A 728 0.70 -1.20 -14.81
CA PRO A 728 0.14 -2.51 -14.48
C PRO A 728 1.26 -3.51 -14.20
N CYS A 729 1.01 -4.40 -13.25
CA CYS A 729 1.77 -5.62 -13.02
C CYS A 729 1.63 -6.55 -14.22
N ARG A 730 2.73 -7.07 -14.75
CA ARG A 730 2.67 -8.06 -15.84
C ARG A 730 2.11 -9.37 -15.31
N GLU A 731 1.34 -10.09 -16.12
CA GLU A 731 0.77 -11.40 -15.74
C GLU A 731 1.85 -12.38 -15.24
N GLU A 732 3.01 -12.42 -15.91
CA GLU A 732 4.13 -13.28 -15.51
C GLU A 732 4.69 -12.91 -14.13
N GLU A 733 4.77 -11.62 -13.82
CA GLU A 733 5.23 -11.10 -12.54
C GLU A 733 4.21 -11.42 -11.45
N LEU A 734 2.92 -11.19 -11.73
CA LEU A 734 1.82 -11.52 -10.84
C LEU A 734 1.79 -13.02 -10.52
N ARG A 735 1.91 -13.90 -11.53
CA ARG A 735 1.94 -15.37 -11.34
C ARG A 735 3.04 -15.83 -10.39
N ARG A 736 4.19 -15.15 -10.34
CA ARG A 736 5.27 -15.47 -9.39
C ARG A 736 4.89 -15.16 -7.94
N THR A 737 4.04 -14.17 -7.70
CA THR A 737 3.54 -13.82 -6.35
C THR A 737 2.63 -14.91 -5.76
N PHE A 738 2.00 -15.73 -6.61
CA PHE A 738 1.06 -16.79 -6.23
C PHE A 738 1.69 -18.19 -6.03
N ASP A 739 3.03 -18.31 -6.03
CA ASP A 739 3.79 -19.58 -6.08
C ASP A 739 3.14 -20.76 -5.32
N GLY A 740 2.53 -21.68 -6.07
CA GLY A 740 1.87 -22.90 -5.58
C GLY A 740 0.34 -22.86 -5.47
N VAL A 741 -0.31 -21.71 -5.66
CA VAL A 741 -1.79 -21.58 -5.68
C VAL A 741 -2.30 -21.55 -7.13
N PRO A 742 -3.30 -22.39 -7.50
CA PRO A 742 -3.91 -22.34 -8.83
C PRO A 742 -4.53 -20.97 -9.13
N MET A 743 -3.94 -20.24 -10.08
CA MET A 743 -4.33 -18.88 -10.43
C MET A 743 -4.73 -18.76 -11.91
N GLN A 744 -5.94 -18.22 -12.12
CA GLN A 744 -6.48 -17.84 -13.41
C GLN A 744 -6.43 -16.32 -13.55
N TYR A 745 -5.92 -15.84 -14.69
CA TYR A 745 -5.88 -14.42 -15.03
C TYR A 745 -6.91 -14.14 -16.11
N VAL A 746 -7.77 -13.15 -15.88
CA VAL A 746 -8.87 -12.76 -16.76
C VAL A 746 -8.88 -11.24 -16.89
N THR A 747 -9.14 -10.71 -18.07
CA THR A 747 -9.38 -9.26 -18.24
C THR A 747 -10.84 -8.94 -17.90
N GLY A 748 -11.15 -7.73 -17.43
CA GLY A 748 -12.53 -7.34 -17.10
C GLY A 748 -13.52 -7.57 -18.24
N ALA A 749 -13.12 -7.30 -19.48
CA ALA A 749 -13.93 -7.56 -20.67
C ALA A 749 -14.19 -9.06 -20.90
N GLN A 750 -13.24 -9.95 -20.58
CA GLN A 750 -13.46 -11.39 -20.64
C GLN A 750 -14.35 -11.86 -19.50
N ALA A 751 -14.19 -11.31 -18.29
CA ALA A 751 -15.03 -11.66 -17.14
C ALA A 751 -16.51 -11.28 -17.34
N GLU A 752 -16.79 -10.16 -18.02
CA GLU A 752 -18.16 -9.76 -18.38
C GLU A 752 -18.79 -10.64 -19.47
N ASN A 753 -17.98 -11.24 -20.35
CA ASN A 753 -18.42 -12.03 -21.51
C ASN A 753 -18.31 -13.56 -21.31
N ASP A 754 -17.72 -14.03 -20.21
CA ASP A 754 -17.62 -15.45 -19.91
C ASP A 754 -19.02 -15.98 -19.58
N GLU A 755 -19.72 -16.49 -20.59
CA GLU A 755 -20.83 -17.39 -20.38
C GLU A 755 -20.34 -18.59 -19.54
N PRO A 756 -21.17 -19.13 -18.62
CA PRO A 756 -20.78 -20.26 -17.79
C PRO A 756 -20.20 -21.37 -18.68
N PRO A 757 -19.07 -22.00 -18.29
CA PRO A 757 -18.27 -22.84 -19.18
C PRO A 757 -19.16 -23.82 -19.93
N ALA A 758 -19.18 -23.69 -21.26
CA ALA A 758 -20.07 -24.44 -22.13
C ALA A 758 -19.95 -25.93 -21.83
N ARG A 759 -21.04 -26.53 -21.35
CA ARG A 759 -21.13 -27.96 -21.03
C ARG A 759 -20.68 -28.74 -22.26
N ARG A 760 -19.54 -29.45 -22.18
CA ARG A 760 -19.00 -30.21 -23.32
C ARG A 760 -19.79 -31.50 -23.48
N GLU A 761 -20.79 -31.47 -24.34
CA GLU A 761 -21.66 -32.61 -24.58
C GLU A 761 -20.96 -33.70 -25.39
N LEU A 762 -21.06 -34.96 -24.94
CA LEU A 762 -20.44 -36.12 -25.60
C LEU A 762 -21.35 -36.82 -26.62
N TRP A 763 -22.46 -36.21 -27.00
CA TRP A 763 -23.47 -36.87 -27.85
C TRP A 763 -22.86 -37.37 -29.17
N SER A 764 -21.91 -36.62 -29.75
CA SER A 764 -21.24 -36.98 -31.02
C SER A 764 -20.40 -38.26 -30.88
N PHE A 765 -19.70 -38.42 -29.75
CA PHE A 765 -18.96 -39.64 -29.44
C PHE A 765 -19.87 -40.86 -29.33
N PHE A 766 -20.99 -40.74 -28.62
CA PHE A 766 -21.92 -41.87 -28.43
C PHE A 766 -22.68 -42.25 -29.71
N VAL A 767 -22.98 -41.30 -30.61
CA VAL A 767 -23.55 -41.59 -31.93
C VAL A 767 -22.56 -42.37 -32.80
N ILE A 768 -21.30 -41.93 -32.84
CA ILE A 768 -20.24 -42.62 -33.59
C ILE A 768 -20.01 -44.03 -33.01
N ALA A 769 -19.94 -44.15 -31.68
CA ALA A 769 -19.78 -45.44 -31.01
C ALA A 769 -20.97 -46.39 -31.29
N ALA A 770 -22.21 -45.89 -31.28
CA ALA A 770 -23.39 -46.68 -31.63
C ALA A 770 -23.33 -47.17 -33.09
N ALA A 771 -22.98 -46.29 -34.02
CA ALA A 771 -22.83 -46.63 -35.44
C ALA A 771 -21.76 -47.70 -35.66
N LEU A 772 -20.57 -47.52 -35.06
CA LEU A 772 -19.48 -48.50 -35.13
C LEU A 772 -19.87 -49.85 -34.52
N THR A 773 -20.59 -49.83 -33.39
CA THR A 773 -21.07 -51.05 -32.73
C THR A 773 -22.05 -51.81 -33.61
N LEU A 774 -22.98 -51.12 -34.28
CA LEU A 774 -23.92 -51.73 -35.23
C LEU A 774 -23.19 -52.28 -36.47
N MET A 775 -22.23 -51.54 -37.02
CA MET A 775 -21.43 -52.03 -38.15
C MET A 775 -20.61 -53.28 -37.78
N LEU A 776 -20.03 -53.30 -36.59
CA LEU A 776 -19.30 -54.45 -36.06
C LEU A 776 -20.23 -55.65 -35.84
N GLU A 777 -21.42 -55.42 -35.27
CA GLU A 777 -22.44 -56.46 -35.09
C GLU A 777 -22.86 -57.07 -36.43
N GLN A 778 -23.15 -56.26 -37.45
CA GLN A 778 -23.53 -56.74 -38.78
C GLN A 778 -22.39 -57.51 -39.46
N THR A 779 -21.16 -57.03 -39.33
CA THR A 779 -19.97 -57.68 -39.91
C THR A 779 -19.70 -59.02 -39.25
N LEU A 780 -19.79 -59.10 -37.91
CA LEU A 780 -19.62 -60.34 -37.17
C LEU A 780 -20.77 -61.32 -37.42
N ALA A 781 -22.02 -60.84 -37.47
CA ALA A 781 -23.18 -61.67 -37.80
C ALA A 781 -23.05 -62.29 -39.20
N TRP A 782 -22.61 -61.51 -40.18
CA TRP A 782 -22.32 -62.00 -41.52
C TRP A 782 -21.16 -62.99 -41.54
N TRP A 783 -20.06 -62.71 -40.83
CA TRP A 783 -18.88 -63.58 -40.79
C TRP A 783 -19.14 -64.92 -40.10
N PHE A 784 -19.85 -64.90 -38.97
CA PHE A 784 -20.33 -66.11 -38.29
C PHE A 784 -21.30 -66.89 -39.19
N GLY A 785 -22.23 -66.20 -39.87
CA GLY A 785 -23.16 -66.80 -40.84
C GLY A 785 -22.48 -67.44 -42.07
N ARG A 786 -21.41 -66.84 -42.59
CA ARG A 786 -20.69 -67.34 -43.78
C ARG A 786 -19.95 -68.65 -43.49
N ARG A 787 -19.45 -68.82 -42.27
CA ARG A 787 -18.77 -70.03 -41.80
C ARG A 787 -19.70 -71.21 -41.55
N HIS A 788 -20.99 -70.95 -41.33
CA HIS A 788 -22.01 -72.00 -41.25
C HIS A 788 -22.38 -72.63 -42.60
N ARG A 789 -22.04 -71.99 -43.74
CA ARG A 789 -22.36 -72.49 -45.09
C ARG A 789 -21.25 -73.28 -45.78
N ALA A 790 -20.06 -73.41 -45.19
CA ALA A 790 -18.96 -74.16 -45.79
C ALA A 790 -19.08 -75.67 -45.49
N THR A 791 -19.80 -76.40 -46.35
CA THR A 791 -19.68 -77.87 -46.48
C THR A 791 -18.39 -78.23 -47.22
N PRO A 792 -17.69 -79.33 -46.85
CA PRO A 792 -16.46 -79.74 -47.54
C PRO A 792 -16.80 -80.33 -48.93
N ALA A 793 -16.01 -79.93 -49.93
CA ALA A 793 -16.02 -80.52 -51.26
C ALA A 793 -15.59 -81.99 -51.19
N VAL A 794 -16.40 -82.88 -51.76
CA VAL A 794 -16.06 -84.29 -51.98
C VAL A 794 -15.08 -84.38 -53.14
N ALA A 795 -13.83 -84.71 -52.86
CA ALA A 795 -12.87 -85.17 -53.86
C ALA A 795 -12.84 -86.71 -53.84
N GLY A 796 -13.14 -87.34 -54.97
CA GLY A 796 -13.02 -88.78 -55.16
C GLY A 796 -12.67 -89.09 -56.61
N SER A 797 -11.46 -89.60 -56.82
CA SER A 797 -10.92 -90.02 -58.11
C SER A 797 -10.73 -91.54 -58.15
N VAL A 798 -11.14 -92.14 -59.29
CA VAL A 798 -10.68 -93.40 -59.94
C VAL A 798 -11.10 -94.75 -59.29
N ARG A 799 -12.04 -95.48 -59.91
CA ARG A 799 -11.84 -96.40 -61.06
C ARG A 799 -13.15 -96.61 -61.81
#